data_AF-A0A8C8MLF0-F1
#
_entry.id   AF-A0A8C8MLF0-F1
#
_cell.length_a   1.000
_cell.length_b   1.000
_cell.length_c   1.000
_cell.angle_alpha   90.00
_cell.angle_beta   90.00
_cell.angle_gamma   90.00
#
_symmetry.space_group_name_H-M   'P 1'
#
loop_
_entity.id
_entity.type
_entity.pdbx_description
1 polymer ?
#
loop_
_entity_poly.entity_id
_entity_poly.type
_entity_poly.pdbx_seq_one_letter_code
_entity_poly.pdbx_strand_id
1 'polypeptide(L)'
;MGELFRSEEMTLAQLYLQSESAYCCVSELGEIGMVQFRDLNPDVNVFQRKFVNEVRRCEEMDRKLRFVEKEIKKANIPMVDTGENPEVPLPRDMIDLEATFEKLENELKEINTNQEALKKNFLELTELKHILRRTQQFFDEMEDPNLLEESSTLMDPAEAGTRPPLRLGFVAGVISRERIPTFERMLWRVCRGNVFLRQADIEDSLEDPATGDQVYKSVFIIFFQGDQLKTRVKKICEGFRASLYPCPETPQERKEMAAGVATRIDDLQMVLNQTEDHRQRVLQAAAKTVRVWFIKVRKMKAVYHTLNLCNIDVTQKCLIAEVWCPVSDMDSIQFALRRGTEKSGSTVPSILNRMQTKQTPPTFNKTNKFTSGFQNIVDMFSMVFAGRYIILLMGIFSIYTGIIYNDCFSKSLNLFGSGWSVRPMFDLRTLDENKVLQLDPAVRGVFNGPYPIGIDPIWNIATNKLTFLNSFKMKMSVILGVIHMLFGVSLSLFNHMYFKKPLNIYLGFIPEIVFMASLFGYLVILVFYKWLAYDAHTSRNAPSLLIAFINMFLFNYNDPTNQPLYRGQMVIQTLLVLIALACVPCMLIVKTLVLRRQYLWKKNLGTQNFGGIRVGNGPTEDQAEIIQHDQLSQHSEDDEHEFNFGDVAVHQAIHTIEYCLGCISNTASYLRLWALSLAHAQLSEVLWTMVMHLGLSSRSFGGFVALSIIFGAFAVLTVCILLIMEGLSAFLHALRLHWVEFQNKFYVGQGFKFLPFTFESILEGRFED
;
A
#
# COMPACT_ATOMS: atom_id res chain seq x y z
N MET A 1 -31.99 0.66 -6.74
CA MET A 1 -31.35 0.31 -8.04
C MET A 1 -30.42 1.45 -8.42
N GLY A 2 -29.10 1.21 -8.48
CA GLY A 2 -28.09 2.17 -8.94
C GLY A 2 -27.23 2.87 -7.86
N GLU A 3 -27.03 2.29 -6.67
CA GLU A 3 -26.23 2.87 -5.55
C GLU A 3 -24.71 3.01 -5.83
N LEU A 4 -24.23 2.67 -7.04
CA LEU A 4 -22.79 2.70 -7.36
C LEU A 4 -22.35 3.96 -8.12
N PHE A 5 -23.29 4.69 -8.74
CA PHE A 5 -22.95 5.82 -9.62
C PHE A 5 -22.62 7.11 -8.85
N ARG A 6 -23.05 7.21 -7.59
CA ARG A 6 -22.89 8.38 -6.72
C ARG A 6 -22.77 7.91 -5.28
N SER A 7 -22.20 8.78 -4.44
CA SER A 7 -22.16 8.56 -2.99
C SER A 7 -23.56 8.47 -2.41
N GLU A 8 -23.71 7.62 -1.41
CA GLU A 8 -24.96 7.47 -0.68
C GLU A 8 -25.34 8.76 0.06
N GLU A 9 -26.65 8.96 0.23
CA GLU A 9 -27.15 10.06 1.05
C GLU A 9 -26.84 9.77 2.53
N MET A 10 -25.99 10.61 3.09
CA MET A 10 -25.61 10.59 4.50
C MET A 10 -26.45 11.59 5.28
N THR A 11 -26.78 11.23 6.52
CA THR A 11 -27.37 12.15 7.48
C THR A 11 -26.53 12.21 8.74
N LEU A 12 -26.45 13.40 9.32
CA LEU A 12 -25.94 13.57 10.67
C LEU A 12 -27.04 13.15 11.63
N ALA A 13 -26.72 12.29 12.58
CA ALA A 13 -27.64 11.87 13.63
C ALA A 13 -26.98 12.04 14.99
N GLN A 14 -27.78 12.44 15.97
CA GLN A 14 -27.39 12.60 17.36
C GLN A 14 -27.94 11.42 18.16
N LEU A 15 -27.05 10.76 18.88
CA LEU A 15 -27.33 9.62 19.75
C LEU A 15 -27.33 10.08 21.20
N TYR A 16 -28.39 9.73 21.92
CA TYR A 16 -28.45 9.83 23.38
C TYR A 16 -28.36 8.43 23.98
N LEU A 17 -27.25 8.17 24.67
CA LEU A 17 -26.96 6.90 25.32
C LEU A 17 -26.93 7.10 26.84
N GLN A 18 -27.54 6.19 27.59
CA GLN A 18 -27.37 6.16 29.04
C GLN A 18 -26.02 5.54 29.39
N SER A 19 -25.36 6.01 30.45
CA SER A 19 -24.03 5.54 30.85
C SER A 19 -23.92 4.02 31.03
N GLU A 20 -24.99 3.36 31.50
CA GLU A 20 -25.03 1.90 31.74
C GLU A 20 -25.22 1.08 30.45
N SER A 21 -25.98 1.60 29.49
CA SER A 21 -26.25 0.92 28.21
C SER A 21 -25.29 1.32 27.10
N ALA A 22 -24.52 2.41 27.28
CA ALA A 22 -23.64 2.95 26.26
C ALA A 22 -22.60 1.95 25.74
N TYR A 23 -22.01 1.14 26.63
CA TYR A 23 -21.03 0.13 26.23
C TYR A 23 -21.65 -0.92 25.30
N CYS A 24 -22.80 -1.48 25.69
CA CYS A 24 -23.52 -2.48 24.89
C CYS A 24 -24.07 -1.89 23.58
N CYS A 25 -24.53 -0.64 23.59
CA CYS A 25 -25.00 0.03 22.38
C CYS A 25 -23.84 0.25 21.39
N VAL A 26 -22.70 0.76 21.84
CA VAL A 26 -21.53 0.98 20.98
C VAL A 26 -20.94 -0.34 20.48
N SER A 27 -20.96 -1.42 21.28
CA SER A 27 -20.54 -2.74 20.78
C SER A 27 -21.45 -3.24 19.66
N GLU A 28 -22.77 -3.10 19.79
CA GLU A 28 -23.71 -3.51 18.74
C GLU A 28 -23.59 -2.65 17.48
N LEU A 29 -23.32 -1.35 17.64
CA LEU A 29 -23.01 -0.44 16.52
C LEU A 29 -21.72 -0.84 15.80
N GLY A 30 -20.70 -1.28 16.53
CA GLY A 30 -19.43 -1.73 15.97
C GLY A 30 -19.50 -3.07 15.21
N GLU A 31 -20.44 -3.95 15.58
CA GLU A 31 -20.72 -5.19 14.83
C GLU A 31 -21.48 -4.91 13.52
N ILE A 32 -22.37 -3.91 13.50
CA ILE A 32 -23.06 -3.50 12.26
C ILE A 32 -22.13 -2.73 11.33
N GLY A 33 -21.33 -1.81 11.88
CA GLY A 33 -20.31 -1.12 11.11
C GLY A 33 -20.83 -0.09 10.09
N MET A 34 -21.88 0.66 10.44
CA MET A 34 -22.53 1.63 9.53
C MET A 34 -22.54 3.07 10.05
N VAL A 35 -21.84 3.33 11.16
CA VAL A 35 -21.79 4.66 11.79
C VAL A 35 -20.36 5.16 11.84
N GLN A 36 -20.13 6.42 11.48
CA GLN A 36 -18.85 7.10 11.70
C GLN A 36 -19.03 8.15 12.79
N PHE A 37 -18.31 7.99 13.90
CA PHE A 37 -18.35 8.92 15.03
C PHE A 37 -17.59 10.20 14.71
N ARG A 38 -18.15 11.33 15.13
CA ARG A 38 -17.48 12.63 15.13
C ARG A 38 -16.86 12.89 16.49
N ASP A 39 -15.67 13.49 16.50
CA ASP A 39 -15.09 13.98 17.75
C ASP A 39 -15.84 15.24 18.21
N LEU A 40 -16.52 15.13 19.34
CA LEU A 40 -17.21 16.25 19.98
C LEU A 40 -16.31 17.04 20.93
N ASN A 41 -15.11 16.52 21.24
CA ASN A 41 -14.20 17.10 22.22
C ASN A 41 -12.81 17.42 21.58
N PRO A 42 -12.74 18.27 20.55
CA PRO A 42 -11.46 18.60 19.90
C PRO A 42 -10.52 19.37 20.82
N ASP A 43 -11.06 20.18 21.74
CA ASP A 43 -10.27 21.03 22.65
C ASP A 43 -9.76 20.27 23.88
N VAL A 44 -10.19 19.01 24.07
CA VAL A 44 -9.83 18.20 25.24
C VAL A 44 -8.78 17.16 24.85
N ASN A 45 -7.59 17.29 25.45
CA ASN A 45 -6.51 16.33 25.29
C ASN A 45 -6.95 14.91 25.70
N VAL A 46 -6.42 13.90 25.01
CA VAL A 46 -6.74 12.47 25.22
C VAL A 46 -6.64 12.05 26.70
N PHE A 47 -5.68 12.59 27.45
CA PHE A 47 -5.46 12.30 28.88
C PHE A 47 -6.53 12.84 29.82
N GLN A 48 -7.24 13.89 29.41
CA GLN A 48 -8.30 14.52 30.22
C GLN A 48 -9.66 13.86 29.97
N ARG A 49 -9.76 12.93 29.01
CA ARG A 49 -11.00 12.22 28.67
C ARG A 49 -11.32 11.16 29.73
N LYS A 50 -12.61 10.99 30.04
CA LYS A 50 -13.11 10.14 31.14
C LYS A 50 -12.68 8.67 31.05
N PHE A 51 -12.66 8.08 29.85
CA PHE A 51 -12.36 6.66 29.67
C PHE A 51 -10.87 6.37 29.38
N VAL A 52 -9.96 7.32 29.60
CA VAL A 52 -8.52 7.11 29.37
C VAL A 52 -7.96 5.96 30.20
N ASN A 53 -8.40 5.82 31.46
CA ASN A 53 -7.92 4.76 32.35
C ASN A 53 -8.31 3.37 31.83
N GLU A 54 -9.51 3.24 31.26
CA GLU A 54 -9.98 1.97 30.68
C GLU A 54 -9.25 1.64 29.38
N VAL A 55 -8.99 2.65 28.52
CA VAL A 55 -8.16 2.45 27.32
C VAL A 55 -6.75 1.99 27.70
N ARG A 56 -6.14 2.61 28.73
CA ARG A 56 -4.82 2.22 29.24
C ARG A 56 -4.82 0.79 29.78
N ARG A 57 -5.88 0.40 30.49
CA ARG A 57 -6.06 -0.97 31.00
C ARG A 57 -6.14 -2.00 29.85
N CYS A 58 -6.93 -1.72 28.82
CA CYS A 58 -6.99 -2.58 27.63
C CYS A 58 -5.65 -2.63 26.88
N GLU A 59 -4.92 -1.52 26.80
CA GLU A 59 -3.58 -1.47 26.19
C GLU A 59 -2.55 -2.27 26.98
N GLU A 60 -2.63 -2.26 28.31
CA GLU A 60 -1.80 -3.11 29.15
C GLU A 60 -2.10 -4.60 28.91
N MET A 61 -3.38 -4.98 28.81
CA MET A 61 -3.78 -6.34 28.45
C MET A 61 -3.27 -6.73 27.05
N ASP A 62 -3.34 -5.83 26.07
CA ASP A 62 -2.78 -6.05 24.72
C ASP A 62 -1.26 -6.28 24.80
N ARG A 63 -0.53 -5.49 25.60
CA ARG A 63 0.90 -5.69 25.85
C ARG A 63 1.20 -7.07 26.44
N LYS A 64 0.42 -7.51 27.45
CA LYS A 64 0.56 -8.84 28.08
C LYS A 64 0.33 -9.95 27.04
N LEU A 65 -0.70 -9.82 26.20
CA LEU A 65 -0.99 -10.79 25.13
C LEU A 65 0.12 -10.82 24.06
N ARG A 66 0.67 -9.67 23.66
CA ARG A 66 1.81 -9.61 22.72
C ARG A 66 3.07 -10.28 23.27
N PHE A 67 3.31 -10.19 24.59
CA PHE A 67 4.39 -10.93 25.24
C PHE A 67 4.17 -12.44 25.11
N VAL A 68 2.97 -12.93 25.44
CA VAL A 68 2.62 -14.36 25.29
C VAL A 68 2.72 -14.81 23.83
N GLU A 69 2.24 -14.01 22.88
CA GLU A 69 2.34 -14.30 21.44
C GLU A 69 3.81 -14.43 20.99
N LYS A 70 4.69 -13.57 21.49
CA LYS A 70 6.13 -13.62 21.19
C LYS A 70 6.75 -14.91 21.73
N GLU A 71 6.37 -15.35 22.92
CA GLU A 71 6.83 -16.61 23.50
C GLU A 71 6.31 -17.83 22.74
N ILE A 72 5.06 -17.80 22.28
CA ILE A 72 4.49 -18.87 21.41
C ILE A 72 5.23 -18.94 20.07
N LYS A 73 5.53 -17.79 19.44
CA LYS A 73 6.30 -17.73 18.19
C LYS A 73 7.72 -18.28 18.38
N LYS A 74 8.40 -17.92 19.47
CA LYS A 74 9.72 -18.48 19.81
C LYS A 74 9.68 -20.00 19.99
N ALA A 75 8.59 -20.54 20.53
CA ALA A 75 8.40 -21.98 20.72
C ALA A 75 7.96 -22.73 19.45
N ASN A 76 7.84 -22.06 18.29
CA ASN A 76 7.37 -22.63 17.02
C ASN A 76 6.03 -23.40 17.13
N ILE A 77 5.13 -22.95 18.01
CA ILE A 77 3.80 -23.56 18.14
C ILE A 77 2.86 -22.93 17.09
N PRO A 78 2.21 -23.71 16.22
CA PRO A 78 1.27 -23.17 15.25
C PRO A 78 0.03 -22.65 15.98
N MET A 79 -0.24 -21.35 15.81
CA MET A 79 -1.48 -20.75 16.31
C MET A 79 -2.62 -21.19 15.41
N VAL A 80 -3.55 -21.97 15.96
CA VAL A 80 -4.76 -22.39 15.25
C VAL A 80 -5.71 -21.21 15.19
N ASP A 81 -6.12 -20.83 13.98
CA ASP A 81 -7.25 -19.93 13.80
C ASP A 81 -8.53 -20.75 13.84
N THR A 82 -9.40 -20.51 14.82
CA THR A 82 -10.72 -21.12 14.86
C THR A 82 -11.71 -20.41 13.93
N GLY A 83 -11.36 -19.23 13.40
CA GLY A 83 -12.26 -18.40 12.59
C GLY A 83 -13.46 -17.86 13.40
N GLU A 84 -13.45 -18.03 14.71
CA GLU A 84 -14.49 -17.53 15.60
C GLU A 84 -14.29 -16.04 15.82
N ASN A 85 -15.30 -15.24 15.45
CA ASN A 85 -15.41 -13.83 15.81
C ASN A 85 -16.20 -13.73 17.13
N PRO A 86 -15.55 -13.74 18.31
CA PRO A 86 -16.25 -13.63 19.57
C PRO A 86 -16.99 -12.28 19.67
N GLU A 87 -18.19 -12.30 20.29
CA GLU A 87 -18.87 -11.07 20.70
C GLU A 87 -18.00 -10.29 21.70
N VAL A 88 -18.20 -8.97 21.73
CA VAL A 88 -17.53 -8.09 22.70
C VAL A 88 -17.91 -8.52 24.12
N PRO A 89 -16.94 -8.84 24.98
CA PRO A 89 -17.24 -9.24 26.36
C PRO A 89 -17.79 -8.06 27.16
N LEU A 90 -18.56 -8.36 28.20
CA LEU A 90 -19.09 -7.32 29.09
C LEU A 90 -17.96 -6.72 29.94
N PRO A 91 -18.11 -5.48 30.45
CA PRO A 91 -17.10 -4.86 31.31
C PRO A 91 -16.75 -5.67 32.57
N ARG A 92 -17.66 -6.54 33.05
CA ARG A 92 -17.41 -7.44 34.19
C ARG A 92 -16.37 -8.51 33.85
N ASP A 93 -16.50 -9.12 32.68
CA ASP A 93 -15.60 -10.16 32.18
C ASP A 93 -14.19 -9.60 31.91
N MET A 94 -14.04 -8.27 31.79
CA MET A 94 -12.74 -7.60 31.66
C MET A 94 -11.83 -7.89 32.85
N ILE A 95 -12.38 -7.84 34.06
CA ILE A 95 -11.62 -8.00 35.30
C ILE A 95 -11.13 -9.43 35.41
N ASP A 96 -12.00 -10.39 35.08
CA ASP A 96 -11.65 -11.81 35.07
C ASP A 96 -10.58 -12.11 34.01
N LEU A 97 -10.72 -11.55 32.80
CA LEU A 97 -9.73 -11.69 31.74
C LEU A 97 -8.37 -11.09 32.15
N GLU A 98 -8.36 -9.90 32.74
CA GLU A 98 -7.11 -9.30 33.21
C GLU A 98 -6.42 -10.16 34.26
N ALA A 99 -7.16 -10.68 35.24
CA ALA A 99 -6.63 -11.58 36.26
C ALA A 99 -6.05 -12.85 35.63
N THR A 100 -6.72 -13.42 34.62
CA THR A 100 -6.18 -14.60 33.90
C THR A 100 -4.91 -14.26 33.10
N PHE A 101 -4.83 -13.10 32.46
CA PHE A 101 -3.68 -12.68 31.66
C PHE A 101 -2.48 -12.35 32.53
N GLU A 102 -2.70 -11.68 33.66
CA GLU A 102 -1.66 -11.40 34.64
C GLU A 102 -1.13 -12.68 35.28
N LYS A 103 -2.01 -13.61 35.63
CA LYS A 103 -1.59 -14.92 36.13
C LYS A 103 -0.75 -15.68 35.10
N LEU A 104 -1.20 -15.72 33.84
CA LEU A 104 -0.49 -16.40 32.75
C LEU A 104 0.87 -15.75 32.46
N GLU A 105 0.95 -14.42 32.45
CA GLU A 105 2.20 -13.69 32.26
C GLU A 105 3.19 -13.97 33.40
N ASN A 106 2.72 -13.94 34.65
CA ASN A 106 3.55 -14.19 35.82
C ASN A 106 4.05 -15.63 35.83
N GLU A 107 3.19 -16.61 35.54
CA GLU A 107 3.55 -18.03 35.43
C GLU A 107 4.61 -18.24 34.34
N LEU A 108 4.44 -17.65 33.15
CA LEU A 108 5.43 -17.75 32.08
C LEU A 108 6.75 -17.04 32.41
N LYS A 109 6.72 -15.87 33.06
CA LYS A 109 7.93 -15.19 33.50
C LYS A 109 8.69 -16.02 34.53
N GLU A 110 7.99 -16.58 35.51
CA GLU A 110 8.58 -17.38 36.57
C GLU A 110 9.19 -18.67 36.00
N ILE A 111 8.49 -19.35 35.09
CA ILE A 111 9.02 -20.50 34.35
C ILE A 111 10.27 -20.11 33.55
N ASN A 112 10.24 -18.98 32.83
CA ASN A 112 11.38 -18.53 32.04
C ASN A 112 12.59 -18.19 32.92
N THR A 113 12.41 -17.51 34.05
CA THR A 113 13.50 -17.22 34.99
C THR A 113 14.07 -18.48 35.62
N ASN A 114 13.21 -19.45 35.96
CA ASN A 114 13.64 -20.73 36.52
C ASN A 114 14.38 -21.56 35.47
N GLN A 115 13.90 -21.56 34.21
CA GLN A 115 14.53 -22.25 33.10
C GLN A 115 15.89 -21.64 32.76
N GLU A 116 16.02 -20.31 32.76
CA GLU A 116 17.31 -19.62 32.55
C GLU A 116 18.31 -19.97 33.66
N ALA A 117 17.88 -19.96 34.93
CA ALA A 117 18.71 -20.35 36.06
C ALA A 117 19.15 -21.83 35.97
N LEU A 118 18.24 -22.73 35.59
CA LEU A 118 18.55 -24.15 35.38
C LEU A 118 19.52 -24.36 34.21
N LYS A 119 19.29 -23.70 33.06
CA LYS A 119 20.21 -23.75 31.91
C LYS A 119 21.59 -23.21 32.27
N LYS A 120 21.68 -22.15 33.08
CA LYS A 120 22.95 -21.62 33.58
C LYS A 120 23.68 -22.62 34.47
N ASN A 121 22.99 -23.22 35.44
CA ASN A 121 23.57 -24.25 36.31
C ASN A 121 24.01 -25.50 35.51
N PHE A 122 23.21 -25.90 34.51
CA PHE A 122 23.54 -27.00 33.60
C PHE A 122 24.77 -26.69 32.76
N LEU A 123 24.89 -25.46 32.24
CA LEU A 123 26.07 -25.01 31.51
C LEU A 123 27.32 -25.04 32.39
N GLU A 124 27.26 -24.51 33.62
CA GLU A 124 28.39 -24.49 34.55
C GLU A 124 28.87 -25.92 34.91
N LEU A 125 27.94 -26.84 35.16
CA LEU A 125 28.27 -28.23 35.45
C LEU A 125 28.79 -28.97 34.22
N THR A 126 28.28 -28.66 33.03
CA THR A 126 28.76 -29.24 31.76
C THR A 126 30.18 -28.77 31.47
N GLU A 127 30.48 -27.48 31.63
CA GLU A 127 31.83 -26.94 31.58
C GLU A 127 32.77 -27.67 32.53
N LEU A 128 32.35 -27.86 33.79
CA LEU A 128 33.12 -28.61 34.79
C LEU A 128 33.34 -30.08 34.39
N LYS A 129 32.34 -30.76 33.85
CA LYS A 129 32.44 -32.15 33.35
C LYS A 129 33.48 -32.26 32.24
N HIS A 130 33.45 -31.35 31.25
CA HIS A 130 34.43 -31.35 30.17
C HIS A 130 35.84 -31.01 30.67
N ILE A 131 35.98 -30.07 31.61
CA ILE A 131 37.26 -29.79 32.26
C ILE A 131 37.80 -31.04 32.95
N LEU A 132 37.02 -31.70 33.80
CA LEU A 132 37.49 -32.87 34.55
C LEU A 132 37.90 -34.02 33.61
N ARG A 133 37.13 -34.26 32.54
CA ARG A 133 37.42 -35.29 31.54
C ARG A 133 38.68 -35.00 30.72
N ARG A 134 38.83 -33.77 30.21
CA ARG A 134 40.00 -33.36 29.39
C ARG A 134 41.25 -33.19 30.27
N THR A 135 41.10 -32.68 31.49
CA THR A 135 42.20 -32.56 32.46
C THR A 135 42.78 -33.93 32.80
N GLN A 136 41.93 -34.96 32.96
CA GLN A 136 42.43 -36.32 33.17
C GLN A 136 43.29 -36.79 31.99
N GLN A 137 42.87 -36.56 30.74
CA GLN A 137 43.69 -36.88 29.55
C GLN A 137 45.04 -36.14 29.56
N PHE A 138 45.06 -34.86 29.92
CA PHE A 138 46.31 -34.09 29.97
C PHE A 138 47.29 -34.53 31.06
N PHE A 139 46.80 -35.00 32.20
CA PHE A 139 47.66 -35.55 33.25
C PHE A 139 48.11 -36.97 32.92
N ASP A 140 47.25 -37.80 32.32
CA ASP A 140 47.61 -39.15 31.87
C ASP A 140 48.67 -39.09 30.75
N GLU A 141 48.62 -38.09 29.84
CA GLU A 141 49.66 -37.83 28.82
C GLU A 141 51.00 -37.32 29.42
N MET A 142 50.99 -36.72 30.61
CA MET A 142 52.22 -36.30 31.32
C MET A 142 52.89 -37.45 32.08
N GLU A 143 52.19 -38.55 32.34
CA GLU A 143 52.76 -39.77 32.95
C GLU A 143 53.48 -40.66 31.93
N ASP A 144 53.51 -40.29 30.64
CA ASP A 144 54.24 -41.00 29.60
C ASP A 144 55.76 -40.68 29.68
N PRO A 145 56.66 -41.66 29.90
CA PRO A 145 58.09 -41.42 30.24
C PRO A 145 58.91 -40.66 29.20
N ASN A 146 58.45 -40.56 27.95
CA ASN A 146 59.23 -40.00 26.83
C ASN A 146 59.22 -38.47 26.75
N LEU A 147 58.35 -37.77 27.48
CA LEU A 147 58.25 -36.28 27.43
C LEU A 147 59.08 -35.56 28.51
N LEU A 148 59.65 -36.30 29.47
CA LEU A 148 60.54 -35.73 30.51
C LEU A 148 61.95 -35.39 29.96
N GLU A 149 62.34 -35.91 28.80
CA GLU A 149 63.63 -35.59 28.15
C GLU A 149 63.63 -34.23 27.43
N GLU A 150 62.49 -33.72 26.94
CA GLU A 150 62.45 -32.42 26.25
C GLU A 150 62.41 -31.22 27.21
N SER A 151 61.93 -31.40 28.45
CA SER A 151 61.88 -30.33 29.45
C SER A 151 63.21 -30.07 30.17
N SER A 152 64.15 -31.03 30.10
CA SER A 152 65.47 -30.92 30.74
C SER A 152 66.54 -30.27 29.85
N THR A 153 66.25 -29.99 28.58
CA THR A 153 67.25 -29.50 27.61
C THR A 153 67.31 -27.97 27.45
N LEU A 154 66.47 -27.21 28.16
CA LEU A 154 66.49 -25.73 28.15
C LEU A 154 67.06 -25.09 29.44
N MET A 155 67.70 -25.87 30.33
CA MET A 155 68.47 -25.35 31.46
C MET A 155 69.90 -25.91 31.45
N ASP A 156 70.87 -25.02 31.65
CA ASP A 156 72.31 -25.32 31.69
C ASP A 156 72.61 -26.59 32.51
N PRO A 157 73.41 -27.55 31.98
CA PRO A 157 73.69 -28.83 32.63
C PRO A 157 74.66 -28.75 33.82
N ALA A 158 74.93 -27.54 34.33
CA ALA A 158 75.90 -27.29 35.38
C ALA A 158 75.22 -26.88 36.70
N GLU A 159 74.31 -27.71 37.22
CA GLU A 159 73.96 -27.79 38.65
C GLU A 159 72.97 -28.95 38.91
N ALA A 160 73.44 -30.19 38.74
CA ALA A 160 72.73 -31.39 39.18
C ALA A 160 72.86 -31.57 40.70
N GLY A 161 72.04 -30.83 41.44
CA GLY A 161 71.84 -30.99 42.88
C GLY A 161 70.36 -31.16 43.21
N THR A 162 70.03 -32.26 43.89
CA THR A 162 68.73 -32.70 44.40
C THR A 162 67.75 -31.57 44.74
N ARG A 163 66.80 -31.29 43.85
CA ARG A 163 65.60 -30.49 44.16
C ARG A 163 64.41 -31.41 44.42
N PRO A 164 63.55 -31.12 45.42
CA PRO A 164 62.30 -31.85 45.60
C PRO A 164 61.43 -31.68 44.34
N PRO A 165 60.46 -32.58 44.07
CA PRO A 165 59.58 -32.47 42.90
C PRO A 165 58.95 -31.08 42.87
N LEU A 166 59.18 -30.35 41.77
CA LEU A 166 58.62 -29.01 41.58
C LEU A 166 57.09 -29.12 41.57
N ARG A 167 56.42 -28.70 42.66
CA ARG A 167 54.96 -28.51 42.66
C ARG A 167 54.61 -27.29 41.83
N LEU A 168 54.27 -27.50 40.57
CA LEU A 168 53.67 -26.49 39.70
C LEU A 168 52.23 -26.23 40.15
N GLY A 169 51.88 -24.96 40.34
CA GLY A 169 50.48 -24.58 40.51
C GLY A 169 49.80 -24.55 39.15
N PHE A 170 48.56 -25.02 39.07
CA PHE A 170 47.78 -24.94 37.85
C PHE A 170 46.42 -24.25 38.06
N VAL A 171 45.89 -23.68 36.99
CA VAL A 171 44.56 -23.08 36.92
C VAL A 171 43.87 -23.61 35.67
N ALA A 172 42.68 -24.17 35.83
CA ALA A 172 41.84 -24.65 34.73
C ALA A 172 40.61 -23.75 34.57
N GLY A 173 40.19 -23.55 33.33
CA GLY A 173 39.00 -22.76 33.02
C GLY A 173 38.51 -22.98 31.60
N VAL A 174 37.38 -22.34 31.28
CA VAL A 174 36.78 -22.38 29.95
C VAL A 174 36.73 -20.97 29.37
N ILE A 175 36.96 -20.85 28.07
CA ILE A 175 36.90 -19.59 27.33
C ILE A 175 36.24 -19.80 25.95
N SER A 176 35.60 -18.76 25.42
CA SER A 176 35.09 -18.77 24.05
C SER A 176 36.24 -18.93 23.04
N ARG A 177 36.04 -19.79 22.04
CA ARG A 177 37.05 -20.15 21.04
C ARG A 177 37.60 -18.94 20.28
N GLU A 178 36.78 -17.92 20.03
CA GLU A 178 37.21 -16.72 19.30
C GLU A 178 38.26 -15.90 20.06
N ARG A 179 38.23 -15.95 21.39
CA ARG A 179 39.10 -15.14 22.25
C ARG A 179 40.42 -15.84 22.59
N ILE A 180 40.58 -17.11 22.21
CA ILE A 180 41.77 -17.90 22.57
C ILE A 180 43.09 -17.30 22.06
N PRO A 181 43.22 -16.82 20.80
CA PRO A 181 44.52 -16.37 20.30
C PRO A 181 44.95 -15.05 20.96
N THR A 182 43.99 -14.19 21.31
CA THR A 182 44.26 -12.94 22.02
C THR A 182 44.59 -13.20 23.50
N PHE A 183 43.92 -14.18 24.12
CA PHE A 183 44.20 -14.63 25.48
C PHE A 183 45.61 -15.19 25.62
N GLU A 184 46.02 -16.09 24.73
CA GLU A 184 47.38 -16.67 24.71
C GLU A 184 48.47 -15.61 24.57
N ARG A 185 48.32 -14.69 23.60
CA ARG A 185 49.28 -13.58 23.40
C ARG A 185 49.40 -12.68 24.63
N MET A 186 48.30 -12.42 25.33
CA MET A 186 48.32 -11.60 26.55
C MET A 186 48.99 -12.34 27.70
N LEU A 187 48.72 -13.63 27.87
CA LEU A 187 49.36 -14.50 28.87
C LEU A 187 50.88 -14.54 28.65
N TRP A 188 51.31 -14.74 27.41
CA TRP A 188 52.73 -14.78 27.02
C TRP A 188 53.45 -13.45 27.31
N ARG A 189 52.83 -12.33 26.93
CA ARG A 189 53.40 -10.98 27.13
C ARG A 189 53.55 -10.59 28.59
N VAL A 190 52.54 -10.87 29.42
CA VAL A 190 52.54 -10.48 30.85
C VAL A 190 53.47 -11.39 31.67
N CYS A 191 53.51 -12.67 31.34
CA CYS A 191 54.28 -13.66 32.09
C CYS A 191 55.67 -13.92 31.51
N ARG A 192 56.06 -13.23 30.43
CA ARG A 192 57.36 -13.33 29.75
C ARG A 192 57.76 -14.78 29.40
N GLY A 193 56.79 -15.60 29.02
CA GLY A 193 57.00 -17.03 28.68
C GLY A 193 57.10 -17.98 29.88
N ASN A 194 56.99 -17.51 31.13
CA ASN A 194 57.10 -18.35 32.34
C ASN A 194 55.82 -19.15 32.66
N VAL A 195 54.93 -19.33 31.69
CA VAL A 195 53.61 -19.94 31.86
C VAL A 195 53.32 -20.86 30.69
N PHE A 196 52.93 -22.09 31.00
CA PHE A 196 52.62 -23.12 30.01
C PHE A 196 51.11 -23.29 29.87
N LEU A 197 50.57 -23.04 28.68
CA LEU A 197 49.15 -23.13 28.35
C LEU A 197 48.89 -24.42 27.56
N ARG A 198 47.99 -25.27 28.07
CA ARG A 198 47.38 -26.38 27.33
C ARG A 198 45.94 -26.01 27.02
N GLN A 199 45.48 -26.27 25.81
CA GLN A 199 44.10 -26.04 25.40
C GLN A 199 43.51 -27.31 24.78
N ALA A 200 42.24 -27.57 25.04
CA ALA A 200 41.44 -28.61 24.40
C ALA A 200 40.12 -28.00 23.94
N ASP A 201 39.75 -28.24 22.69
CA ASP A 201 38.47 -27.80 22.17
C ASP A 201 37.34 -28.74 22.65
N ILE A 202 36.20 -28.14 22.99
CA ILE A 202 34.96 -28.88 23.21
C ILE A 202 34.30 -29.06 21.84
N GLU A 203 34.06 -30.30 21.43
CA GLU A 203 33.46 -30.63 20.13
C GLU A 203 31.96 -30.31 20.10
N ASP A 204 31.30 -30.41 21.25
CA ASP A 204 29.88 -30.11 21.39
C ASP A 204 29.65 -28.59 21.53
N SER A 205 28.71 -28.05 20.75
CA SER A 205 28.27 -26.66 20.88
C SER A 205 27.42 -26.49 22.14
N LEU A 206 27.76 -25.52 22.99
CA LEU A 206 26.97 -25.19 24.18
C LEU A 206 26.04 -24.01 23.85
N GLU A 207 24.77 -24.11 24.27
CA GLU A 207 23.80 -23.02 24.12
C GLU A 207 24.02 -21.99 25.23
N ASP A 208 24.24 -20.73 24.86
CA ASP A 208 24.32 -19.66 25.86
C ASP A 208 22.91 -19.35 26.42
N PRO A 209 22.71 -19.33 27.75
CA PRO A 209 21.38 -19.27 28.38
C PRO A 209 20.61 -17.98 28.12
N ALA A 210 21.29 -16.88 27.77
CA ALA A 210 20.69 -15.57 27.54
C ALA A 210 20.39 -15.27 26.06
N THR A 211 21.18 -15.82 25.13
CA THR A 211 21.05 -15.52 23.68
C THR A 211 20.47 -16.68 22.90
N GLY A 212 20.56 -17.92 23.41
CA GLY A 212 20.18 -19.12 22.67
C GLY A 212 21.15 -19.47 21.53
N ASP A 213 22.30 -18.78 21.46
CA ASP A 213 23.30 -18.99 20.43
C ASP A 213 24.17 -20.21 20.76
N GLN A 214 24.51 -20.98 19.73
CA GLN A 214 25.47 -22.06 19.85
C GLN A 214 26.89 -21.49 19.89
N VAL A 215 27.51 -21.53 21.07
CA VAL A 215 28.86 -21.01 21.29
C VAL A 215 29.83 -22.17 21.45
N TYR A 216 30.88 -22.16 20.63
CA TYR A 216 32.02 -23.07 20.79
C TYR A 216 32.94 -22.52 21.88
N LYS A 217 33.19 -23.35 22.88
CA LYS A 217 34.10 -23.05 23.98
C LYS A 217 35.28 -24.03 23.97
N SER A 218 36.42 -23.56 24.45
CA SER A 218 37.63 -24.37 24.63
C SER A 218 38.02 -24.36 26.10
N VAL A 219 38.42 -25.54 26.59
CA VAL A 219 39.00 -25.71 27.92
C VAL A 219 40.48 -25.35 27.84
N PHE A 220 40.98 -24.67 28.85
CA PHE A 220 42.40 -24.40 29.00
C PHE A 220 42.91 -24.75 30.40
N ILE A 221 44.17 -25.15 30.46
CA ILE A 221 44.92 -25.40 31.71
C ILE A 221 46.21 -24.61 31.62
N ILE A 222 46.47 -23.82 32.65
CA ILE A 222 47.65 -22.97 32.75
C ILE A 222 48.50 -23.46 33.91
N PHE A 223 49.75 -23.83 33.62
CA PHE A 223 50.75 -24.18 34.62
C PHE A 223 51.68 -23.00 34.88
N PHE A 224 51.94 -22.69 36.14
CA PHE A 224 52.82 -21.60 36.56
C PHE A 224 53.56 -21.96 37.86
N GLN A 225 54.68 -21.27 38.08
CA GLN A 225 55.48 -21.42 39.29
C GLN A 225 55.48 -20.11 40.08
N GLY A 226 54.90 -20.13 41.28
CA GLY A 226 54.88 -19.00 42.23
C GLY A 226 53.54 -18.26 42.34
N ASP A 227 53.24 -17.77 43.54
CA ASP A 227 51.93 -17.20 43.90
C ASP A 227 51.65 -15.83 43.26
N GLN A 228 52.68 -15.02 42.99
CA GLN A 228 52.49 -13.72 42.33
C GLN A 228 51.98 -13.88 40.89
N LEU A 229 52.45 -14.90 40.17
CA LEU A 229 51.98 -15.24 38.83
C LEU A 229 50.54 -15.77 38.88
N LYS A 230 50.18 -16.59 39.88
CA LYS A 230 48.79 -17.05 40.11
C LYS A 230 47.79 -15.90 40.16
N THR A 231 48.08 -14.85 40.93
CA THR A 231 47.21 -13.67 41.03
C THR A 231 47.12 -12.88 39.72
N ARG A 232 48.19 -12.81 38.93
CA ARG A 232 48.17 -12.13 37.62
C ARG A 232 47.37 -12.93 36.59
N VAL A 233 47.57 -14.25 36.53
CA VAL A 233 46.83 -15.14 35.63
C VAL A 233 45.34 -15.10 35.94
N LYS A 234 44.92 -15.18 37.22
CA LYS A 234 43.51 -15.05 37.61
C LYS A 234 42.88 -13.74 37.13
N LYS A 235 43.57 -12.60 37.29
CA LYS A 235 43.09 -11.30 36.79
C LYS A 235 42.95 -11.24 35.27
N ILE A 236 43.85 -11.90 34.53
CA ILE A 236 43.75 -12.00 33.07
C ILE A 236 42.53 -12.85 32.70
N CYS A 237 42.35 -14.02 33.35
CA CYS A 237 41.18 -14.88 33.13
C CYS A 237 39.86 -14.13 33.39
N GLU A 238 39.76 -13.39 34.50
CA GLU A 238 38.59 -12.56 34.81
C GLU A 238 38.38 -11.46 33.76
N GLY A 239 39.45 -10.80 33.30
CA GLY A 239 39.39 -9.75 32.27
C GLY A 239 38.87 -10.23 30.91
N PHE A 240 39.15 -11.47 30.53
CA PHE A 240 38.61 -12.09 29.29
C PHE A 240 37.24 -12.75 29.47
N ARG A 241 36.67 -12.72 30.69
CA ARG A 241 35.45 -13.42 31.10
C ARG A 241 35.55 -14.95 30.97
N ALA A 242 36.71 -15.52 31.33
CA ALA A 242 36.88 -16.96 31.44
C ALA A 242 36.28 -17.48 32.76
N SER A 243 35.52 -18.58 32.72
CA SER A 243 35.00 -19.26 33.90
C SER A 243 36.09 -20.16 34.50
N LEU A 244 36.47 -19.89 35.75
CA LEU A 244 37.52 -20.60 36.48
C LEU A 244 36.88 -21.64 37.40
N TYR A 245 37.33 -22.90 37.31
CA TYR A 245 36.80 -23.98 38.14
C TYR A 245 37.89 -24.62 39.02
N PRO A 246 37.58 -24.93 40.29
CA PRO A 246 38.52 -25.65 41.15
C PRO A 246 38.63 -27.11 40.70
N CYS A 247 39.84 -27.55 40.36
CA CYS A 247 40.12 -28.93 39.99
C CYS A 247 41.00 -29.59 41.07
N PRO A 248 40.58 -30.72 41.68
CA PRO A 248 41.38 -31.46 42.65
C PRO A 248 42.73 -31.94 42.08
N GLU A 249 43.75 -31.92 42.92
CA GLU A 249 45.11 -32.36 42.56
C GLU A 249 45.23 -33.89 42.46
N THR A 250 44.41 -34.64 43.22
CA THR A 250 44.48 -36.11 43.22
C THR A 250 43.61 -36.73 42.11
N PRO A 251 44.08 -37.81 41.45
CA PRO A 251 43.31 -38.48 40.39
C PRO A 251 42.07 -39.21 40.92
N GLN A 252 42.09 -39.68 42.18
CA GLN A 252 40.94 -40.33 42.82
C GLN A 252 39.80 -39.33 43.12
N GLU A 253 40.09 -38.20 43.79
CA GLU A 253 39.06 -37.18 44.08
C GLU A 253 38.50 -36.57 42.79
N ARG A 254 39.31 -36.48 41.73
CA ARG A 254 38.85 -36.02 40.40
C ARG A 254 37.83 -36.97 39.78
N LYS A 255 38.06 -38.29 39.88
CA LYS A 255 37.10 -39.32 39.39
C LYS A 255 35.81 -39.31 40.21
N GLU A 256 35.91 -39.17 41.52
CA GLU A 256 34.74 -39.05 42.41
C GLU A 256 33.94 -37.78 42.12
N MET A 257 34.61 -36.63 41.97
CA MET A 257 33.95 -35.38 41.59
C MET A 257 33.33 -35.44 40.20
N ALA A 258 33.98 -36.08 39.22
CA ALA A 258 33.41 -36.28 37.89
C ALA A 258 32.15 -37.15 37.92
N ALA A 259 32.13 -38.21 38.71
CA ALA A 259 30.94 -39.05 38.91
C ALA A 259 29.81 -38.29 39.63
N GLY A 260 30.15 -37.48 40.65
CA GLY A 260 29.20 -36.62 41.34
C GLY A 260 28.63 -35.50 40.47
N VAL A 261 29.42 -34.94 39.55
CA VAL A 261 28.95 -33.94 38.57
C VAL A 261 28.09 -34.59 37.50
N ALA A 262 28.44 -35.79 37.02
CA ALA A 262 27.64 -36.51 36.03
C ALA A 262 26.23 -36.84 36.54
N THR A 263 26.12 -37.35 37.77
CA THR A 263 24.81 -37.63 38.40
C THR A 263 23.96 -36.37 38.55
N ARG A 264 24.54 -35.25 38.99
CA ARG A 264 23.84 -33.95 39.08
C ARG A 264 23.40 -33.41 37.72
N ILE A 265 24.17 -33.63 36.67
CA ILE A 265 23.80 -33.26 35.29
C ILE A 265 22.58 -34.05 34.85
N ASP A 266 22.54 -35.36 35.12
CA ASP A 266 21.41 -36.22 34.77
C ASP A 266 20.14 -35.80 35.54
N ASP A 267 20.27 -35.49 36.84
CA ASP A 267 19.16 -34.98 37.66
C ASP A 267 18.63 -33.62 37.12
N LEU A 268 19.53 -32.69 36.80
CA LEU A 268 19.16 -31.39 36.24
C LEU A 268 18.54 -31.50 34.84
N GLN A 269 19.02 -32.42 34.01
CA GLN A 269 18.44 -32.69 32.70
C GLN A 269 16.99 -33.18 32.84
N MET A 270 16.72 -34.05 33.81
CA MET A 270 15.35 -34.52 34.09
C MET A 270 14.44 -33.36 34.49
N VAL A 271 14.90 -32.48 35.39
CA VAL A 271 14.13 -31.29 35.80
C VAL A 271 13.95 -30.32 34.63
N LEU A 272 14.98 -30.10 33.82
CA LEU A 272 14.92 -29.22 32.64
C LEU A 272 13.85 -29.73 31.65
N ASN A 273 13.85 -31.02 31.34
CA ASN A 273 12.84 -31.62 30.46
C ASN A 273 11.43 -31.47 31.05
N GLN A 274 11.24 -31.70 32.35
CA GLN A 274 9.95 -31.52 33.01
C GLN A 274 9.45 -30.07 32.98
N THR A 275 10.35 -29.10 33.20
CA THR A 275 10.01 -27.67 33.11
C THR A 275 9.68 -27.26 31.68
N GLU A 276 10.39 -27.79 30.69
CA GLU A 276 10.11 -27.55 29.28
C GLU A 276 8.76 -28.15 28.85
N ASP A 277 8.46 -29.39 29.24
CA ASP A 277 7.17 -30.04 28.99
C ASP A 277 6.02 -29.29 29.66
N HIS A 278 6.23 -28.76 30.86
CA HIS A 278 5.25 -27.94 31.54
C HIS A 278 5.02 -26.61 30.80
N ARG A 279 6.11 -25.90 30.44
CA ARG A 279 6.07 -24.66 29.65
C ARG A 279 5.35 -24.89 28.32
N GLN A 280 5.66 -25.96 27.62
CA GLN A 280 5.05 -26.30 26.33
C GLN A 280 3.57 -26.59 26.48
N ARG A 281 3.14 -27.30 27.54
CA ARG A 281 1.71 -27.53 27.81
C ARG A 281 0.95 -26.23 28.08
N VAL A 282 1.51 -25.34 28.89
CA VAL A 282 0.91 -24.02 29.18
C VAL A 282 0.82 -23.18 27.91
N LEU A 283 1.90 -23.12 27.12
CA LEU A 283 1.94 -22.39 25.85
C LEU A 283 0.98 -22.99 24.81
N GLN A 284 0.83 -24.30 24.74
CA GLN A 284 -0.15 -24.94 23.84
C GLN A 284 -1.60 -24.67 24.27
N ALA A 285 -1.88 -24.65 25.58
CA ALA A 285 -3.20 -24.27 26.09
C ALA A 285 -3.52 -22.80 25.75
N ALA A 286 -2.56 -21.90 25.96
CA ALA A 286 -2.68 -20.49 25.59
C ALA A 286 -2.80 -20.29 24.07
N ALA A 287 -2.02 -21.01 23.26
CA ALA A 287 -2.02 -20.86 21.80
C ALA A 287 -3.38 -21.11 21.14
N LYS A 288 -4.25 -21.91 21.78
CA LYS A 288 -5.63 -22.16 21.31
C LYS A 288 -6.56 -20.96 21.54
N THR A 289 -6.34 -20.15 22.57
CA THR A 289 -7.25 -19.08 23.00
C THR A 289 -6.69 -17.67 22.78
N VAL A 290 -5.38 -17.53 22.60
CA VAL A 290 -4.69 -16.22 22.46
C VAL A 290 -5.27 -15.38 21.32
N ARG A 291 -5.62 -15.97 20.17
CA ARG A 291 -6.27 -15.22 19.08
C ARG A 291 -7.62 -14.64 19.52
N VAL A 292 -8.49 -15.45 20.10
CA VAL A 292 -9.80 -15.02 20.62
C VAL A 292 -9.63 -13.91 21.67
N TRP A 293 -8.67 -14.04 22.57
CA TRP A 293 -8.36 -13.01 23.59
C TRP A 293 -7.91 -11.69 22.95
N PHE A 294 -7.07 -11.76 21.93
CA PHE A 294 -6.60 -10.59 21.20
C PHE A 294 -7.75 -9.86 20.50
N ILE A 295 -8.65 -10.62 19.85
CA ILE A 295 -9.86 -10.07 19.24
C ILE A 295 -10.71 -9.35 20.28
N LYS A 296 -10.98 -10.01 21.42
CA LYS A 296 -11.77 -9.42 22.51
C LYS A 296 -11.16 -8.11 23.01
N VAL A 297 -9.88 -8.10 23.39
CA VAL A 297 -9.20 -6.90 23.93
C VAL A 297 -9.19 -5.77 22.91
N ARG A 298 -8.92 -6.06 21.62
CA ARG A 298 -8.97 -5.03 20.56
C ARG A 298 -10.36 -4.45 20.35
N LYS A 299 -11.40 -5.30 20.32
CA LYS A 299 -12.79 -4.82 20.23
C LYS A 299 -13.13 -3.92 21.43
N MET A 300 -12.76 -4.32 22.64
CA MET A 300 -12.96 -3.51 23.86
C MET A 300 -12.24 -2.17 23.81
N LYS A 301 -10.95 -2.17 23.43
CA LYS A 301 -10.15 -0.94 23.27
C LYS A 301 -10.83 0.03 22.30
N ALA A 302 -11.35 -0.49 21.19
CA ALA A 302 -12.03 0.30 20.18
C ALA A 302 -13.37 0.90 20.68
N VAL A 303 -14.15 0.13 21.45
CA VAL A 303 -15.36 0.64 22.09
C VAL A 303 -15.03 1.79 23.06
N TYR A 304 -14.03 1.62 23.94
CA TYR A 304 -13.64 2.68 24.87
C TYR A 304 -13.03 3.91 24.18
N HIS A 305 -12.28 3.71 23.09
CA HIS A 305 -11.80 4.80 22.27
C HIS A 305 -12.96 5.57 21.61
N THR A 306 -13.98 4.86 21.15
CA THR A 306 -15.21 5.45 20.58
C THR A 306 -16.04 6.19 21.62
N LEU A 307 -16.13 5.67 22.84
CA LEU A 307 -16.76 6.36 23.96
C LEU A 307 -16.03 7.65 24.34
N ASN A 308 -14.71 7.74 24.12
CA ASN A 308 -13.93 8.97 24.32
C ASN A 308 -14.18 10.05 23.26
N LEU A 309 -14.80 9.72 22.12
CA LEU A 309 -15.23 10.70 21.11
C LEU A 309 -16.57 11.35 21.50
N CYS A 310 -17.33 10.73 22.41
CA CYS A 310 -18.64 11.20 22.86
C CYS A 310 -18.49 12.35 23.88
N ASN A 311 -19.45 13.28 23.87
CA ASN A 311 -19.56 14.30 24.91
C ASN A 311 -20.38 13.76 26.09
N ILE A 312 -20.03 14.19 27.30
CA ILE A 312 -20.72 13.83 28.53
C ILE A 312 -21.64 14.99 28.88
N ASP A 313 -22.92 14.70 29.11
CA ASP A 313 -23.87 15.72 29.55
C ASP A 313 -23.53 16.24 30.96
N VAL A 314 -23.97 17.46 31.30
CA VAL A 314 -23.74 18.13 32.59
C VAL A 314 -24.21 17.28 33.77
N THR A 315 -25.23 16.44 33.54
CA THR A 315 -25.78 15.51 34.53
C THR A 315 -24.93 14.24 34.75
N GLN A 316 -23.89 14.02 33.94
CA GLN A 316 -23.02 12.83 33.88
C GLN A 316 -23.72 11.47 33.68
N LYS A 317 -25.05 11.45 33.49
CA LYS A 317 -25.86 10.23 33.34
C LYS A 317 -26.07 9.82 31.88
N CYS A 318 -25.91 10.76 30.96
CA CYS A 318 -26.10 10.55 29.53
C CYS A 318 -24.84 10.95 28.75
N LEU A 319 -24.57 10.18 27.69
CA LEU A 319 -23.56 10.43 26.69
C LEU A 319 -24.24 10.88 25.40
N ILE A 320 -23.71 11.93 24.82
CA ILE A 320 -24.15 12.48 23.54
C ILE A 320 -23.08 12.12 22.51
N ALA A 321 -23.50 11.49 21.42
CA ALA A 321 -22.61 11.21 20.29
C ALA A 321 -23.22 11.76 19.01
N GLU A 322 -22.38 12.33 18.15
CA GLU A 322 -22.77 12.69 16.78
C GLU A 322 -22.18 11.66 15.82
N VAL A 323 -23.03 11.11 14.95
CA VAL A 323 -22.64 10.08 13.98
C VAL A 323 -23.13 10.44 12.59
N TRP A 324 -22.29 10.13 11.61
CA TRP A 324 -22.71 10.04 10.21
C TRP A 324 -23.21 8.64 9.93
N CYS A 325 -24.41 8.54 9.37
CA CYS A 325 -24.98 7.28 8.92
C CYS A 325 -25.69 7.41 7.55
N PRO A 326 -25.72 6.34 6.74
CA PRO A 326 -26.53 6.30 5.54
C PRO A 326 -28.02 6.41 5.89
N VAL A 327 -28.77 7.21 5.12
CA VAL A 327 -30.23 7.36 5.32
C VAL A 327 -30.95 6.02 5.14
N SER A 328 -30.46 5.16 4.25
CA SER A 328 -31.03 3.84 3.97
C SER A 328 -30.97 2.87 5.16
N ASP A 329 -29.96 2.99 6.02
CA ASP A 329 -29.64 2.00 7.08
C ASP A 329 -30.00 2.50 8.49
N MET A 330 -30.73 3.61 8.60
CA MET A 330 -31.12 4.22 9.88
C MET A 330 -31.95 3.27 10.76
N ASP A 331 -32.85 2.48 10.15
CA ASP A 331 -33.69 1.52 10.88
C ASP A 331 -32.86 0.37 11.47
N SER A 332 -31.85 -0.10 10.72
CA SER A 332 -30.90 -1.12 11.19
C SER A 332 -30.10 -0.63 12.40
N ILE A 333 -29.70 0.64 12.39
CA ILE A 333 -29.00 1.29 13.51
C ILE A 333 -29.92 1.38 14.74
N GLN A 334 -31.19 1.80 14.57
CA GLN A 334 -32.15 1.83 15.67
C GLN A 334 -32.41 0.45 16.26
N PHE A 335 -32.45 -0.60 15.43
CA PHE A 335 -32.62 -1.97 15.90
C PHE A 335 -31.42 -2.44 16.75
N ALA A 336 -30.19 -2.14 16.34
CA ALA A 336 -29.00 -2.42 17.15
C ALA A 336 -29.00 -1.66 18.49
N LEU A 337 -29.41 -0.39 18.49
CA LEU A 337 -29.53 0.42 19.70
C LEU A 337 -30.54 -0.17 20.70
N ARG A 338 -31.70 -0.65 20.20
CA ARG A 338 -32.68 -1.37 21.03
C ARG A 338 -32.11 -2.66 21.59
N ARG A 339 -31.44 -3.48 20.75
CA ARG A 339 -30.78 -4.72 21.17
C ARG A 339 -29.72 -4.48 22.26
N GLY A 340 -28.91 -3.43 22.11
CA GLY A 340 -27.89 -3.03 23.09
C GLY A 340 -28.52 -2.58 24.42
N THR A 341 -29.65 -1.88 24.36
CA THR A 341 -30.42 -1.45 25.54
C THR A 341 -31.00 -2.67 26.28
N GLU A 342 -31.62 -3.60 25.54
CA GLU A 342 -32.17 -4.84 26.09
C GLU A 342 -31.09 -5.72 26.74
N LYS A 343 -29.92 -5.89 26.10
CA LYS A 343 -28.77 -6.62 26.67
C LYS A 343 -28.28 -6.02 27.98
N SER A 344 -28.33 -4.69 28.12
CA SER A 344 -27.91 -3.99 29.35
C SER A 344 -28.94 -4.07 30.49
N GLY A 345 -30.18 -4.46 30.20
CA GLY A 345 -31.28 -4.47 31.17
C GLY A 345 -31.80 -3.07 31.57
N SER A 346 -31.36 -2.01 30.89
CA SER A 346 -31.87 -0.66 31.12
C SER A 346 -33.28 -0.51 30.52
N THR A 347 -34.15 0.20 31.25
CA THR A 347 -35.51 0.54 30.80
C THR A 347 -35.57 1.78 29.91
N VAL A 348 -34.48 2.56 29.83
CA VAL A 348 -34.45 3.81 29.06
C VAL A 348 -34.03 3.52 27.62
N PRO A 349 -34.90 3.76 26.62
CA PRO A 349 -34.53 3.57 25.23
C PRO A 349 -33.46 4.58 24.81
N SER A 350 -32.49 4.13 24.03
CA SER A 350 -31.55 5.00 23.33
C SER A 350 -32.28 5.76 22.21
N ILE A 351 -32.03 7.07 22.12
CA ILE A 351 -32.72 7.95 21.18
C ILE A 351 -31.74 8.31 20.06
N LEU A 352 -32.17 8.05 18.82
CA LEU A 352 -31.50 8.49 17.61
C LEU A 352 -32.30 9.65 17.00
N ASN A 353 -31.75 10.87 17.03
CA ASN A 353 -32.36 12.05 16.44
C ASN A 353 -31.64 12.45 15.15
N ARG A 354 -32.39 12.81 14.10
CA ARG A 354 -31.81 13.28 12.84
C ARG A 354 -31.54 14.78 12.92
N MET A 355 -30.30 15.19 12.63
CA MET A 355 -29.93 16.59 12.55
C MET A 355 -29.72 17.02 11.11
N GLN A 356 -30.14 18.25 10.78
CA GLN A 356 -29.76 18.90 9.54
C GLN A 356 -28.54 19.78 9.81
N THR A 357 -27.47 19.55 9.06
CA THR A 357 -26.22 20.31 9.15
C THR A 357 -25.85 20.86 7.78
N LYS A 358 -25.15 22.01 7.77
CA LYS A 358 -24.53 22.60 6.57
C LYS A 358 -23.16 21.97 6.26
N GLN A 359 -22.62 21.14 7.16
CA GLN A 359 -21.32 20.49 6.96
C GLN A 359 -21.36 19.48 5.81
N THR A 360 -20.25 19.33 5.11
CA THR A 360 -20.11 18.31 4.06
C THR A 360 -20.15 16.93 4.69
N PRO A 361 -20.97 15.98 4.20
CA PRO A 361 -20.97 14.61 4.69
C PRO A 361 -19.80 13.78 4.13
N PRO A 362 -19.47 12.65 4.79
CA PRO A 362 -18.51 11.69 4.26
C PRO A 362 -19.01 11.03 2.98
N THR A 363 -18.09 10.66 2.09
CA THR A 363 -18.42 9.94 0.87
C THR A 363 -18.39 8.43 1.11
N PHE A 364 -19.53 7.78 0.87
CA PHE A 364 -19.67 6.33 0.94
C PHE A 364 -20.21 5.78 -0.37
N ASN A 365 -19.47 4.85 -0.96
CA ASN A 365 -19.89 4.09 -2.13
C ASN A 365 -19.95 2.62 -1.73
N LYS A 366 -21.13 1.98 -1.84
CA LYS A 366 -21.25 0.54 -1.62
C LYS A 366 -20.45 -0.20 -2.68
N THR A 367 -19.42 -0.94 -2.26
CA THR A 367 -18.59 -1.73 -3.19
C THR A 367 -18.83 -3.22 -3.00
N ASN A 368 -18.97 -3.92 -4.13
CA ASN A 368 -18.97 -5.38 -4.19
C ASN A 368 -17.55 -5.88 -4.48
N LYS A 369 -17.32 -7.20 -4.38
CA LYS A 369 -16.02 -7.82 -4.71
C LYS A 369 -15.45 -7.42 -6.07
N PHE A 370 -16.31 -7.14 -7.05
CA PHE A 370 -15.93 -6.68 -8.38
C PHE A 370 -15.57 -5.18 -8.42
N THR A 371 -16.34 -4.34 -7.74
CA THR A 371 -16.21 -2.88 -7.84
C THR A 371 -15.22 -2.28 -6.84
N SER A 372 -14.90 -2.99 -5.76
CA SER A 372 -13.92 -2.56 -4.76
C SER A 372 -12.53 -2.32 -5.37
N GLY A 373 -12.13 -3.13 -6.36
CA GLY A 373 -10.85 -2.95 -7.04
C GLY A 373 -10.76 -1.68 -7.87
N PHE A 374 -11.82 -1.35 -8.60
CA PHE A 374 -11.88 -0.11 -9.36
C PHE A 374 -11.97 1.10 -8.43
N GLN A 375 -12.75 1.01 -7.35
CA GLN A 375 -12.88 2.10 -6.38
C GLN A 375 -11.56 2.35 -5.63
N ASN A 376 -10.83 1.31 -5.21
CA ASN A 376 -9.53 1.49 -4.54
C ASN A 376 -8.49 2.17 -5.46
N ILE A 377 -8.51 1.90 -6.77
CA ILE A 377 -7.64 2.61 -7.73
C ILE A 377 -8.00 4.10 -7.80
N VAL A 378 -9.28 4.42 -7.68
CA VAL A 378 -9.73 5.82 -7.65
C VAL A 378 -9.37 6.48 -6.31
N ASP A 379 -9.44 5.74 -5.19
CA ASP A 379 -9.28 6.30 -3.84
C ASP A 379 -7.81 6.39 -3.34
N MET A 380 -6.91 5.44 -3.68
CA MET A 380 -5.43 5.51 -3.59
C MET A 380 -4.77 4.11 -3.68
N PHE A 381 -3.49 4.12 -4.09
CA PHE A 381 -2.48 3.09 -4.43
C PHE A 381 -2.47 1.67 -3.77
N SER A 382 -3.41 1.26 -2.93
CA SER A 382 -3.44 -0.10 -2.36
C SER A 382 -3.92 -1.13 -3.41
N MET A 383 -2.95 -1.62 -4.18
CA MET A 383 -3.15 -2.09 -5.55
C MET A 383 -3.02 -3.60 -5.80
N VAL A 384 -2.90 -4.46 -4.79
CA VAL A 384 -2.47 -5.86 -5.08
C VAL A 384 -3.57 -6.91 -4.96
N PHE A 385 -4.54 -6.77 -4.05
CA PHE A 385 -5.54 -7.83 -3.84
C PHE A 385 -6.84 -7.68 -4.65
N ALA A 386 -7.18 -6.46 -5.07
CA ALA A 386 -8.42 -6.19 -5.82
C ALA A 386 -8.22 -6.11 -7.35
N GLY A 387 -6.98 -6.25 -7.84
CA GLY A 387 -6.61 -6.15 -9.25
C GLY A 387 -7.04 -7.33 -10.14
N ARG A 388 -7.55 -8.44 -9.58
CA ARG A 388 -7.87 -9.66 -10.35
C ARG A 388 -8.90 -9.41 -11.46
N TYR A 389 -9.98 -8.69 -11.14
CA TYR A 389 -11.02 -8.35 -12.11
C TYR A 389 -10.55 -7.32 -13.13
N ILE A 390 -9.66 -6.42 -12.73
CA ILE A 390 -9.06 -5.41 -13.61
C ILE A 390 -8.15 -6.09 -14.64
N ILE A 391 -7.24 -6.96 -14.19
CA ILE A 391 -6.35 -7.72 -15.08
C ILE A 391 -7.17 -8.60 -16.04
N LEU A 392 -8.24 -9.23 -15.56
CA LEU A 392 -9.14 -10.01 -16.41
C LEU A 392 -9.79 -9.13 -17.50
N LEU A 393 -10.30 -7.96 -17.14
CA LEU A 393 -10.92 -7.03 -18.08
C LEU A 393 -9.88 -6.50 -19.09
N MET A 394 -8.69 -6.12 -18.62
CA MET A 394 -7.58 -5.70 -19.48
C MET A 394 -7.15 -6.82 -20.44
N GLY A 395 -7.11 -8.07 -19.99
CA GLY A 395 -6.80 -9.23 -20.83
C GLY A 395 -7.82 -9.43 -21.94
N ILE A 396 -9.12 -9.38 -21.63
CA ILE A 396 -10.19 -9.52 -22.63
C ILE A 396 -10.13 -8.37 -23.65
N PHE A 397 -9.97 -7.12 -23.19
CA PHE A 397 -9.83 -5.98 -24.10
C PHE A 397 -8.55 -6.04 -24.91
N SER A 398 -7.44 -6.53 -24.35
CA SER A 398 -6.19 -6.75 -25.07
C SER A 398 -6.37 -7.75 -26.20
N ILE A 399 -7.05 -8.88 -25.96
CA ILE A 399 -7.38 -9.88 -26.99
C ILE A 399 -8.24 -9.25 -28.08
N TYR A 400 -9.28 -8.51 -27.71
CA TYR A 400 -10.13 -7.80 -28.67
C TYR A 400 -9.30 -6.83 -29.54
N THR A 401 -8.47 -5.98 -28.93
CA THR A 401 -7.61 -5.05 -29.69
C THR A 401 -6.54 -5.76 -30.51
N GLY A 402 -6.03 -6.92 -30.06
CA GLY A 402 -5.10 -7.75 -30.82
C GLY A 402 -5.72 -8.29 -32.10
N ILE A 403 -7.00 -8.69 -32.05
CA ILE A 403 -7.77 -9.09 -33.23
C ILE A 403 -7.98 -7.90 -34.18
N ILE A 404 -8.31 -6.71 -33.65
CA ILE A 404 -8.51 -5.50 -34.47
C ILE A 404 -7.20 -5.06 -35.14
N TYR A 405 -6.07 -5.11 -34.45
CA TYR A 405 -4.76 -4.83 -35.05
C TYR A 405 -4.24 -5.96 -35.93
N ASN A 406 -4.87 -7.14 -35.87
CA ASN A 406 -4.44 -8.35 -36.54
C ASN A 406 -2.97 -8.67 -36.25
N ASP A 407 -2.60 -8.61 -34.97
CA ASP A 407 -1.23 -8.83 -34.48
C ASP A 407 -1.23 -9.88 -33.35
N CYS A 408 -0.54 -10.99 -33.60
CA CYS A 408 -0.29 -12.09 -32.68
C CYS A 408 1.22 -12.37 -32.68
N PHE A 409 1.92 -12.01 -31.60
CA PHE A 409 3.39 -12.12 -31.49
C PHE A 409 4.15 -11.53 -32.70
N SER A 410 3.76 -10.34 -33.20
CA SER A 410 4.30 -9.67 -34.41
C SER A 410 3.87 -10.28 -35.75
N LYS A 411 3.01 -11.29 -35.75
CA LYS A 411 2.50 -11.96 -36.96
C LYS A 411 1.02 -11.70 -37.17
N SER A 412 0.64 -11.59 -38.45
CA SER A 412 -0.74 -11.35 -38.87
C SER A 412 -1.44 -12.66 -39.20
N LEU A 413 -2.74 -12.72 -38.91
CA LEU A 413 -3.57 -13.90 -39.17
C LEU A 413 -4.40 -13.67 -40.43
N ASN A 414 -4.23 -14.54 -41.42
CA ASN A 414 -5.01 -14.50 -42.66
C ASN A 414 -6.31 -15.29 -42.50
N LEU A 415 -7.31 -14.70 -41.84
CA LEU A 415 -8.59 -15.35 -41.53
C LEU A 415 -9.62 -15.22 -42.65
N PHE A 416 -9.75 -14.03 -43.27
CA PHE A 416 -10.80 -13.72 -44.25
C PHE A 416 -10.29 -13.62 -45.70
N GLY A 417 -8.99 -13.85 -45.93
CA GLY A 417 -8.33 -13.56 -47.21
C GLY A 417 -7.93 -12.10 -47.34
N SER A 418 -6.78 -11.83 -47.96
CA SER A 418 -6.29 -10.48 -48.23
C SER A 418 -7.19 -9.76 -49.24
N GLY A 419 -7.55 -8.50 -48.94
CA GLY A 419 -8.27 -7.62 -49.87
C GLY A 419 -7.38 -7.14 -51.02
N TRP A 420 -6.07 -7.32 -50.89
CA TRP A 420 -5.07 -7.02 -51.92
C TRP A 420 -4.75 -8.22 -52.77
N SER A 421 -4.68 -8.03 -54.09
CA SER A 421 -4.32 -9.07 -55.05
C SER A 421 -3.26 -8.58 -56.04
N VAL A 422 -2.21 -9.38 -56.23
CA VAL A 422 -1.06 -9.06 -57.10
C VAL A 422 -1.31 -9.51 -58.55
N ARG A 423 -2.24 -10.45 -58.75
CA ARG A 423 -2.59 -11.09 -60.03
C ARG A 423 -2.94 -10.14 -61.19
N PRO A 424 -3.55 -8.96 -60.99
CA PRO A 424 -3.93 -8.08 -62.10
C PRO A 424 -2.79 -7.21 -62.64
N MET A 425 -1.63 -7.14 -61.95
CA MET A 425 -0.60 -6.14 -62.24
C MET A 425 0.73 -6.73 -62.74
N PHE A 426 1.08 -7.96 -62.36
CA PHE A 426 2.40 -8.51 -62.62
C PHE A 426 2.35 -9.96 -63.14
N ASP A 427 3.11 -10.23 -64.20
CA ASP A 427 3.38 -11.58 -64.73
C ASP A 427 4.50 -12.25 -63.92
N LEU A 428 4.51 -13.59 -63.86
CA LEU A 428 5.50 -14.37 -63.09
C LEU A 428 6.96 -13.94 -63.31
N ARG A 429 7.33 -13.53 -64.54
CA ARG A 429 8.70 -13.08 -64.86
C ARG A 429 9.09 -11.77 -64.19
N THR A 430 8.15 -10.85 -64.04
CA THR A 430 8.39 -9.55 -63.39
C THR A 430 8.48 -9.64 -61.86
N LEU A 431 7.91 -10.70 -61.27
CA LEU A 431 8.03 -11.01 -59.83
C LEU A 431 9.43 -11.53 -59.47
N ASP A 432 10.07 -12.30 -60.35
CA ASP A 432 11.39 -12.89 -60.08
C ASP A 432 12.54 -11.88 -60.23
N GLU A 433 12.38 -10.87 -61.09
CA GLU A 433 13.43 -9.87 -61.37
C GLU A 433 13.51 -8.73 -60.33
N ASN A 434 12.39 -8.37 -59.69
CA ASN A 434 12.31 -7.21 -58.81
C ASN A 434 12.14 -7.60 -57.33
N LYS A 435 13.09 -7.17 -56.49
CA LYS A 435 13.07 -7.44 -55.03
C LYS A 435 12.00 -6.67 -54.26
N VAL A 436 11.57 -5.51 -54.76
CA VAL A 436 10.53 -4.68 -54.15
C VAL A 436 9.61 -4.17 -55.25
N LEU A 437 8.31 -4.40 -55.09
CA LEU A 437 7.28 -3.97 -56.03
C LEU A 437 6.25 -3.10 -55.29
N GLN A 438 5.82 -2.02 -55.94
CA GLN A 438 4.74 -1.18 -55.44
C GLN A 438 3.44 -1.55 -56.15
N LEU A 439 2.41 -1.87 -55.36
CA LEU A 439 1.06 -2.13 -55.86
C LEU A 439 0.32 -0.81 -56.02
N ASP A 440 -0.24 -0.55 -57.21
CA ASP A 440 -1.05 0.63 -57.46
C ASP A 440 -2.53 0.36 -57.13
N PRO A 441 -3.11 1.00 -56.09
CA PRO A 441 -4.52 0.82 -55.74
C PRO A 441 -5.50 1.38 -56.78
N ALA A 442 -5.06 2.22 -57.73
CA ALA A 442 -5.92 2.76 -58.77
C ALA A 442 -6.26 1.72 -59.87
N VAL A 443 -5.52 0.62 -59.94
CA VAL A 443 -5.72 -0.44 -60.94
C VAL A 443 -6.83 -1.39 -60.47
N ARG A 444 -7.81 -1.66 -61.34
CA ARG A 444 -8.95 -2.53 -61.04
C ARG A 444 -8.49 -3.95 -60.71
N GLY A 445 -8.96 -4.50 -59.60
CA GLY A 445 -8.65 -5.84 -59.13
C GLY A 445 -7.44 -5.94 -58.19
N VAL A 446 -6.62 -4.88 -58.07
CA VAL A 446 -5.48 -4.86 -57.14
C VAL A 446 -5.95 -4.68 -55.71
N PHE A 447 -6.98 -3.85 -55.50
CA PHE A 447 -7.68 -3.69 -54.24
C PHE A 447 -9.16 -4.08 -54.41
N ASN A 448 -9.58 -5.18 -53.78
CA ASN A 448 -10.92 -5.76 -53.91
C ASN A 448 -11.88 -5.33 -52.77
N GLY A 449 -11.46 -4.41 -51.91
CA GLY A 449 -12.24 -3.88 -50.80
C GLY A 449 -11.52 -4.00 -49.45
N PRO A 450 -12.05 -3.32 -48.41
CA PRO A 450 -11.46 -3.35 -47.08
C PRO A 450 -11.59 -4.74 -46.42
N TYR A 451 -10.62 -5.07 -45.56
CA TYR A 451 -10.64 -6.31 -44.79
C TYR A 451 -11.82 -6.31 -43.78
N PRO A 452 -12.59 -7.42 -43.65
CA PRO A 452 -13.84 -7.40 -42.87
C PRO A 452 -13.70 -7.05 -41.39
N ILE A 453 -12.61 -7.49 -40.72
CA ILE A 453 -12.37 -7.22 -39.30
C ILE A 453 -10.90 -6.89 -39.09
N GLY A 454 -10.62 -5.63 -38.73
CA GLY A 454 -9.28 -5.19 -38.38
C GLY A 454 -8.42 -4.80 -39.58
N ILE A 455 -7.10 -4.93 -39.45
CA ILE A 455 -6.12 -4.53 -40.46
C ILE A 455 -5.79 -5.71 -41.38
N ASP A 456 -5.65 -5.43 -42.69
CA ASP A 456 -5.32 -6.44 -43.69
C ASP A 456 -3.96 -7.12 -43.38
N PRO A 457 -3.87 -8.47 -43.40
CA PRO A 457 -2.64 -9.21 -43.15
C PRO A 457 -1.45 -8.83 -44.06
N ILE A 458 -1.71 -8.32 -45.27
CA ILE A 458 -0.67 -7.98 -46.26
C ILE A 458 0.30 -6.91 -45.74
N TRP A 459 -0.16 -6.04 -44.85
CA TRP A 459 0.67 -4.97 -44.29
C TRP A 459 1.83 -5.49 -43.45
N ASN A 460 1.77 -6.72 -42.93
CA ASN A 460 2.88 -7.25 -42.14
C ASN A 460 4.11 -7.60 -42.98
N ILE A 461 3.91 -7.96 -44.25
CA ILE A 461 5.01 -8.26 -45.19
C ILE A 461 5.45 -7.03 -46.00
N ALA A 462 4.71 -5.93 -45.93
CA ALA A 462 4.98 -4.73 -46.71
C ALA A 462 6.12 -3.88 -46.10
N THR A 463 6.97 -3.30 -46.96
CA THR A 463 8.06 -2.41 -46.53
C THR A 463 7.55 -1.07 -46.00
N ASN A 464 6.40 -0.60 -46.48
CA ASN A 464 5.77 0.67 -46.10
C ASN A 464 4.77 0.54 -44.93
N LYS A 465 4.80 -0.58 -44.18
CA LYS A 465 3.88 -0.84 -43.07
C LYS A 465 3.89 0.22 -41.98
N LEU A 466 5.07 0.75 -41.65
CA LEU A 466 5.24 1.73 -40.58
C LEU A 466 4.56 3.05 -40.93
N THR A 467 4.65 3.49 -42.18
CA THR A 467 3.99 4.71 -42.65
C THR A 467 2.47 4.61 -42.56
N PHE A 468 1.90 3.45 -42.94
CA PHE A 468 0.48 3.19 -42.82
C PHE A 468 0.01 3.11 -41.35
N LEU A 469 0.65 2.25 -40.54
CA LEU A 469 0.29 2.03 -39.15
C LEU A 469 0.47 3.28 -38.29
N ASN A 470 1.51 4.09 -38.55
CA ASN A 470 1.72 5.35 -37.84
C ASN A 470 0.58 6.34 -38.12
N SER A 471 0.23 6.54 -39.39
CA SER A 471 -0.88 7.41 -39.80
C SER A 471 -2.22 6.95 -39.19
N PHE A 472 -2.48 5.64 -39.16
CA PHE A 472 -3.68 5.08 -38.56
C PHE A 472 -3.72 5.23 -37.04
N LYS A 473 -2.69 4.74 -36.32
CA LYS A 473 -2.65 4.75 -34.86
C LYS A 473 -2.65 6.16 -34.27
N MET A 474 -1.95 7.11 -34.91
CA MET A 474 -1.95 8.52 -34.50
C MET A 474 -3.36 9.14 -34.62
N LYS A 475 -4.08 8.88 -35.72
CA LYS A 475 -5.45 9.39 -35.89
C LYS A 475 -6.42 8.75 -34.92
N MET A 476 -6.29 7.44 -34.70
CA MET A 476 -7.12 6.67 -33.78
C MET A 476 -6.96 7.19 -32.33
N SER A 477 -5.73 7.46 -31.89
CA SER A 477 -5.47 7.97 -30.53
C SER A 477 -6.08 9.35 -30.30
N VAL A 478 -6.04 10.25 -31.30
CA VAL A 478 -6.71 11.56 -31.22
C VAL A 478 -8.23 11.41 -31.16
N ILE A 479 -8.83 10.53 -31.98
CA ILE A 479 -10.28 10.28 -31.96
C ILE A 479 -10.73 9.75 -30.59
N LEU A 480 -10.07 8.72 -30.07
CA LEU A 480 -10.40 8.17 -28.74
C LEU A 480 -10.20 9.21 -27.65
N GLY A 481 -9.12 9.99 -27.70
CA GLY A 481 -8.84 11.02 -26.71
C GLY A 481 -9.92 12.09 -26.65
N VAL A 482 -10.32 12.64 -27.81
CA VAL A 482 -11.34 13.69 -27.89
C VAL A 482 -12.70 13.17 -27.43
N ILE A 483 -13.10 11.96 -27.85
CA ILE A 483 -14.37 11.35 -27.40
C ILE A 483 -14.34 11.12 -25.88
N HIS A 484 -13.24 10.60 -25.34
CA HIS A 484 -13.10 10.33 -23.91
C HIS A 484 -13.14 11.63 -23.08
N MET A 485 -12.47 12.70 -23.53
CA MET A 485 -12.53 14.00 -22.86
C MET A 485 -13.91 14.67 -22.96
N LEU A 486 -14.56 14.63 -24.13
CA LEU A 486 -15.92 15.14 -24.30
C LEU A 486 -16.91 14.41 -23.40
N PHE A 487 -16.73 13.09 -23.22
CA PHE A 487 -17.51 12.32 -22.27
C PHE A 487 -17.27 12.79 -20.83
N GLY A 488 -16.01 13.02 -20.43
CA GLY A 488 -15.66 13.57 -19.12
C GLY A 488 -16.28 14.94 -18.83
N VAL A 489 -16.22 15.87 -19.79
CA VAL A 489 -16.88 17.19 -19.67
C VAL A 489 -18.40 17.03 -19.59
N SER A 490 -18.99 16.09 -20.33
CA SER A 490 -20.44 15.81 -20.26
C SER A 490 -20.88 15.34 -18.86
N LEU A 491 -20.01 14.66 -18.10
CA LEU A 491 -20.30 14.27 -16.72
C LEU A 491 -20.39 15.46 -15.76
N SER A 492 -19.69 16.57 -16.03
CA SER A 492 -19.78 17.79 -15.21
C SER A 492 -21.18 18.42 -15.28
N LEU A 493 -21.88 18.30 -16.42
CA LEU A 493 -23.28 18.73 -16.55
C LEU A 493 -24.19 17.97 -15.59
N PHE A 494 -24.08 16.64 -15.55
CA PHE A 494 -24.89 15.82 -14.64
C PHE A 494 -24.65 16.15 -13.17
N ASN A 495 -23.42 16.57 -12.81
CA ASN A 495 -23.09 17.05 -11.47
C ASN A 495 -23.74 18.41 -11.19
N HIS A 496 -23.62 19.38 -12.10
CA HIS A 496 -24.22 20.70 -11.91
C HIS A 496 -25.75 20.68 -11.88
N MET A 497 -26.38 19.81 -12.67
CA MET A 497 -27.82 19.55 -12.59
C MET A 497 -28.24 18.98 -11.24
N TYR A 498 -27.48 18.03 -10.71
CA TYR A 498 -27.77 17.41 -9.41
C TYR A 498 -27.63 18.40 -8.25
N PHE A 499 -26.53 19.16 -8.21
CA PHE A 499 -26.32 20.20 -7.19
C PHE A 499 -27.20 21.45 -7.39
N LYS A 500 -28.08 21.46 -8.40
CA LYS A 500 -29.01 22.57 -8.71
C LYS A 500 -28.31 23.93 -8.81
N LYS A 501 -27.15 24.00 -9.48
CA LYS A 501 -26.37 25.24 -9.69
C LYS A 501 -26.54 25.76 -11.12
N PRO A 502 -27.63 26.50 -11.45
CA PRO A 502 -27.92 26.90 -12.83
C PRO A 502 -26.85 27.81 -13.43
N LEU A 503 -26.20 28.65 -12.61
CA LEU A 503 -25.15 29.57 -13.06
C LEU A 503 -23.94 28.82 -13.65
N ASN A 504 -23.54 27.70 -13.04
CA ASN A 504 -22.39 26.91 -13.50
C ASN A 504 -22.72 26.13 -14.79
N ILE A 505 -23.99 25.81 -15.04
CA ILE A 505 -24.42 25.16 -16.29
C ILE A 505 -24.26 26.14 -17.46
N TYR A 506 -24.86 27.33 -17.35
CA TYR A 506 -24.87 28.29 -18.45
C TYR A 506 -23.52 28.97 -18.68
N LEU A 507 -22.78 29.30 -17.61
CA LEU A 507 -21.55 30.11 -17.71
C LEU A 507 -20.26 29.29 -17.53
N GLY A 508 -20.35 27.99 -17.22
CA GLY A 508 -19.21 27.07 -17.15
C GLY A 508 -19.29 26.01 -18.24
N PHE A 509 -20.19 25.03 -18.06
CA PHE A 509 -20.28 23.86 -18.94
C PHE A 509 -20.51 24.19 -20.42
N ILE A 510 -21.47 25.09 -20.74
CA ILE A 510 -21.79 25.41 -22.14
C ILE A 510 -20.58 26.01 -22.89
N PRO A 511 -19.91 27.06 -22.39
CA PRO A 511 -18.68 27.54 -23.01
C PRO A 511 -17.58 26.48 -23.12
N GLU A 512 -17.40 25.64 -22.09
CA GLU A 512 -16.38 24.59 -22.07
C GLU A 512 -16.58 23.53 -23.16
N ILE A 513 -17.80 23.00 -23.29
CA ILE A 513 -18.13 21.98 -24.29
C ILE A 513 -18.09 22.56 -25.70
N VAL A 514 -18.58 23.79 -25.89
CA VAL A 514 -18.56 24.47 -27.18
C VAL A 514 -17.12 24.71 -27.63
N PHE A 515 -16.25 25.20 -26.75
CA PHE A 515 -14.83 25.42 -27.05
C PHE A 515 -14.10 24.13 -27.46
N MET A 516 -14.32 23.03 -26.72
CA MET A 516 -13.69 21.75 -27.03
C MET A 516 -14.24 21.13 -28.32
N ALA A 517 -15.55 21.16 -28.53
CA ALA A 517 -16.20 20.62 -29.72
C ALA A 517 -15.86 21.42 -30.98
N SER A 518 -15.77 22.74 -30.90
CA SER A 518 -15.49 23.60 -32.07
C SER A 518 -14.08 23.39 -32.64
N LEU A 519 -13.09 23.10 -31.78
CA LEU A 519 -11.70 22.91 -32.20
C LEU A 519 -11.39 21.43 -32.46
N PHE A 520 -11.48 20.60 -31.41
CA PHE A 520 -11.03 19.22 -31.46
C PHE A 520 -12.12 18.27 -31.98
N GLY A 521 -13.39 18.56 -31.70
CA GLY A 521 -14.51 17.83 -32.32
C GLY A 521 -14.50 18.00 -33.84
N TYR A 522 -14.24 19.22 -34.32
CA TYR A 522 -14.06 19.49 -35.75
C TYR A 522 -12.87 18.73 -36.36
N LEU A 523 -11.73 18.66 -35.66
CA LEU A 523 -10.59 17.86 -36.11
C LEU A 523 -10.97 16.38 -36.30
N VAL A 524 -11.73 15.80 -35.38
CA VAL A 524 -12.24 14.41 -35.50
C VAL A 524 -13.13 14.25 -36.72
N ILE A 525 -14.04 15.20 -36.96
CA ILE A 525 -14.92 15.20 -38.15
C ILE A 525 -14.08 15.25 -39.43
N LEU A 526 -13.02 16.08 -39.48
CA LEU A 526 -12.13 16.15 -40.64
C LEU A 526 -11.38 14.84 -40.90
N VAL A 527 -10.99 14.11 -39.85
CA VAL A 527 -10.35 12.79 -40.00
C VAL A 527 -11.31 11.79 -40.65
N PHE A 528 -12.54 11.67 -40.13
CA PHE A 528 -13.55 10.79 -40.71
C PHE A 528 -13.94 11.19 -42.13
N TYR A 529 -14.12 12.49 -42.38
CA TYR A 529 -14.41 13.00 -43.71
C TYR A 529 -13.28 12.65 -44.69
N LYS A 530 -12.02 12.83 -44.29
CA LYS A 530 -10.88 12.47 -45.13
C LYS A 530 -10.82 10.97 -45.43
N TRP A 531 -11.21 10.11 -44.49
CA TRP A 531 -11.28 8.65 -44.70
C TRP A 531 -12.39 8.23 -45.68
N LEU A 532 -13.45 9.02 -45.82
CA LEU A 532 -14.60 8.69 -46.69
C LEU A 532 -14.56 9.38 -48.06
N ALA A 533 -13.96 10.58 -48.15
CA ALA A 533 -14.07 11.44 -49.34
C ALA A 533 -12.91 11.28 -50.35
N TYR A 534 -11.75 10.75 -49.94
CA TYR A 534 -10.57 10.66 -50.80
C TYR A 534 -10.22 9.21 -51.10
N ASP A 535 -10.32 8.84 -52.38
CA ASP A 535 -9.93 7.55 -52.92
C ASP A 535 -8.56 7.59 -53.60
N ALA A 536 -8.06 6.41 -54.01
CA ALA A 536 -6.80 6.22 -54.72
C ALA A 536 -6.61 7.16 -55.93
N HIS A 537 -7.68 7.39 -56.71
CA HIS A 537 -7.66 8.26 -57.89
C HIS A 537 -7.50 9.76 -57.56
N THR A 538 -7.91 10.18 -56.35
CA THR A 538 -7.82 11.56 -55.87
C THR A 538 -6.66 11.80 -54.89
N SER A 539 -5.81 10.80 -54.69
CA SER A 539 -4.71 10.81 -53.71
C SER A 539 -3.72 11.96 -53.89
N ARG A 540 -3.46 12.38 -55.14
CA ARG A 540 -2.53 13.48 -55.47
C ARG A 540 -2.98 14.83 -54.89
N ASN A 541 -4.28 15.03 -54.73
CA ASN A 541 -4.86 16.28 -54.23
C ASN A 541 -5.26 16.16 -52.75
N ALA A 542 -4.85 15.11 -52.04
CA ALA A 542 -5.26 14.87 -50.66
C ALA A 542 -4.58 15.87 -49.70
N PRO A 543 -5.33 16.75 -49.04
CA PRO A 543 -4.79 17.83 -48.22
C PRO A 543 -4.21 17.33 -46.89
N SER A 544 -3.26 18.07 -46.33
CA SER A 544 -2.67 17.79 -45.01
C SER A 544 -3.61 18.28 -43.91
N LEU A 545 -4.05 17.37 -43.03
CA LEU A 545 -4.92 17.71 -41.90
C LEU A 545 -4.23 18.64 -40.90
N LEU A 546 -2.92 18.45 -40.68
CA LEU A 546 -2.14 19.27 -39.75
C LEU A 546 -2.03 20.71 -40.25
N ILE A 547 -1.69 20.89 -41.53
CA ILE A 547 -1.59 22.23 -42.13
C ILE A 547 -2.97 22.89 -42.19
N ALA A 548 -4.01 22.15 -42.55
CA ALA A 548 -5.39 22.65 -42.54
C ALA A 548 -5.86 23.10 -41.14
N PHE A 549 -5.37 22.45 -40.09
CA PHE A 549 -5.66 22.82 -38.70
C PHE A 549 -4.83 24.03 -38.22
N ILE A 550 -3.55 24.14 -38.60
CA ILE A 550 -2.72 25.32 -38.31
C ILE A 550 -3.27 26.56 -39.02
N ASN A 551 -3.55 26.43 -40.32
CA ASN A 551 -4.06 27.52 -41.15
C ASN A 551 -5.43 28.02 -40.69
N MET A 552 -6.24 27.16 -40.05
CA MET A 552 -7.49 27.56 -39.41
C MET A 552 -7.26 28.60 -38.30
N PHE A 553 -6.22 28.46 -37.47
CA PHE A 553 -5.91 29.43 -36.42
C PHE A 553 -5.18 30.67 -36.95
N LEU A 554 -4.37 30.51 -38.01
CA LEU A 554 -3.63 31.62 -38.63
C LEU A 554 -4.49 32.45 -39.61
N PHE A 555 -5.72 32.02 -39.89
CA PHE A 555 -6.60 32.60 -40.92
C PHE A 555 -5.95 32.71 -42.32
N ASN A 556 -5.03 31.79 -42.65
CA ASN A 556 -4.33 31.76 -43.92
C ASN A 556 -4.89 30.67 -44.85
N TYR A 557 -5.74 31.07 -45.80
CA TYR A 557 -6.45 30.14 -46.70
C TYR A 557 -5.96 30.16 -48.15
N ASN A 558 -4.87 30.90 -48.44
CA ASN A 558 -4.44 31.21 -49.82
C ASN A 558 -3.29 30.32 -50.33
N ASP A 559 -2.98 29.20 -49.66
CA ASP A 559 -1.89 28.30 -50.09
C ASP A 559 -2.29 27.48 -51.33
N PRO A 560 -1.60 27.61 -52.48
CA PRO A 560 -1.92 26.88 -53.72
C PRO A 560 -1.64 25.37 -53.62
N THR A 561 -0.93 24.92 -52.57
CA THR A 561 -0.59 23.52 -52.31
C THR A 561 -1.65 22.76 -51.49
N ASN A 562 -2.64 23.44 -50.90
CA ASN A 562 -3.61 22.81 -50.01
C ASN A 562 -5.06 23.12 -50.45
N GLN A 563 -5.67 22.22 -51.21
CA GLN A 563 -7.05 22.38 -51.67
C GLN A 563 -8.07 22.25 -50.52
N PRO A 564 -9.21 22.96 -50.57
CA PRO A 564 -10.26 22.82 -49.58
C PRO A 564 -10.84 21.39 -49.59
N LEU A 565 -11.03 20.80 -48.41
CA LEU A 565 -11.61 19.45 -48.22
C LEU A 565 -13.08 19.40 -48.66
N TYR A 566 -13.83 20.47 -48.41
CA TYR A 566 -15.26 20.54 -48.73
C TYR A 566 -15.67 21.96 -49.09
N ARG A 567 -16.82 22.09 -49.78
CA ARG A 567 -17.36 23.37 -50.24
C ARG A 567 -17.77 24.23 -49.05
N GLY A 568 -17.22 25.45 -48.96
CA GLY A 568 -17.52 26.38 -47.87
C GLY A 568 -16.65 26.24 -46.61
N GLN A 569 -15.56 25.46 -46.67
CA GLN A 569 -14.64 25.24 -45.55
C GLN A 569 -14.15 26.52 -44.88
N MET A 570 -13.77 27.54 -45.66
CA MET A 570 -13.28 28.82 -45.12
C MET A 570 -14.30 29.49 -44.19
N VAL A 571 -15.58 29.47 -44.54
CA VAL A 571 -16.64 30.12 -43.75
C VAL A 571 -16.84 29.37 -42.44
N ILE A 572 -16.91 28.04 -42.50
CA ILE A 572 -17.13 27.20 -41.31
C ILE A 572 -15.93 27.29 -40.35
N GLN A 573 -14.70 27.17 -40.86
CA GLN A 573 -13.48 27.27 -40.04
C GLN A 573 -13.36 28.63 -39.36
N THR A 574 -13.60 29.71 -40.09
CA THR A 574 -13.58 31.07 -39.53
C THR A 574 -14.65 31.24 -38.45
N LEU A 575 -15.88 30.75 -38.69
CA LEU A 575 -16.97 30.81 -37.71
C LEU A 575 -16.65 30.03 -36.43
N LEU A 576 -16.11 28.81 -36.56
CA LEU A 576 -15.75 27.96 -35.42
C LEU A 576 -14.67 28.60 -34.54
N VAL A 577 -13.64 29.20 -35.15
CA VAL A 577 -12.58 29.90 -34.41
C VAL A 577 -13.13 31.15 -33.70
N LEU A 578 -14.00 31.92 -34.35
CA LEU A 578 -14.65 33.08 -33.71
C LEU A 578 -15.50 32.67 -32.50
N ILE A 579 -16.26 31.57 -32.61
CA ILE A 579 -17.03 31.02 -31.49
C ILE A 579 -16.10 30.58 -30.36
N ALA A 580 -15.01 29.87 -30.67
CA ALA A 580 -14.04 29.44 -29.67
C ALA A 580 -13.40 30.64 -28.93
N LEU A 581 -13.02 31.69 -29.67
CA LEU A 581 -12.46 32.91 -29.09
C LEU A 581 -13.48 33.67 -28.23
N ALA A 582 -14.76 33.72 -28.63
CA ALA A 582 -15.83 34.34 -27.86
C ALA A 582 -16.14 33.60 -26.54
N CYS A 583 -15.90 32.29 -26.48
CA CYS A 583 -16.12 31.49 -25.27
C CYS A 583 -15.13 31.85 -24.14
N VAL A 584 -13.91 32.30 -24.46
CA VAL A 584 -12.88 32.59 -23.44
C VAL A 584 -13.28 33.78 -22.54
N PRO A 585 -13.64 34.97 -23.07
CA PRO A 585 -14.17 36.05 -22.25
C PRO A 585 -15.49 35.70 -21.54
N CYS A 586 -16.32 34.85 -22.16
CA CYS A 586 -17.58 34.38 -21.57
C CYS A 586 -17.33 33.65 -20.24
N MET A 587 -16.37 32.70 -20.22
CA MET A 587 -16.01 31.95 -19.01
C MET A 587 -15.35 32.82 -17.93
N LEU A 588 -14.52 33.78 -18.33
CA LEU A 588 -13.69 34.55 -17.40
C LEU A 588 -14.47 35.71 -16.74
N ILE A 589 -15.22 36.47 -17.53
CA ILE A 589 -15.82 37.74 -17.09
C ILE A 589 -17.30 37.59 -16.74
N VAL A 590 -18.06 36.81 -17.51
CA VAL A 590 -19.53 36.81 -17.37
C VAL A 590 -19.95 36.19 -16.05
N LYS A 591 -19.30 35.08 -15.63
CA LYS A 591 -19.61 34.43 -14.36
C LYS A 591 -19.32 35.32 -13.14
N THR A 592 -18.16 35.98 -13.12
CA THR A 592 -17.73 36.85 -12.01
C THR A 592 -18.60 38.10 -11.92
N LEU A 593 -18.94 38.73 -13.05
CA LEU A 593 -19.82 39.90 -13.09
C LEU A 593 -21.27 39.57 -12.72
N VAL A 594 -21.81 38.43 -13.17
CA VAL A 594 -23.16 38.01 -12.81
C VAL A 594 -23.26 37.71 -11.31
N LEU A 595 -22.24 37.07 -10.73
CA LEU A 595 -22.20 36.79 -9.29
C LEU A 595 -22.13 38.10 -8.48
N ARG A 596 -21.30 39.06 -8.91
CA ARG A 596 -21.22 40.41 -8.31
C ARG A 596 -22.55 41.16 -8.41
N ARG A 597 -23.23 41.09 -9.56
CA ARG A 597 -24.53 41.75 -9.76
C ARG A 597 -25.60 41.14 -8.86
N GLN A 598 -25.62 39.82 -8.70
CA GLN A 598 -26.54 39.14 -7.77
C GLN A 598 -26.27 39.52 -6.31
N TYR A 599 -25.00 39.63 -5.92
CA TYR A 599 -24.61 40.08 -4.58
C TYR A 599 -25.08 41.52 -4.30
N LEU A 600 -24.79 42.46 -5.22
CA LEU A 600 -25.22 43.85 -5.08
C LEU A 600 -26.75 43.99 -5.06
N TRP A 601 -27.46 43.18 -5.85
CA TRP A 601 -28.92 43.19 -5.86
C TRP A 601 -29.51 42.65 -4.55
N LYS A 602 -28.96 41.56 -3.99
CA LYS A 602 -29.34 41.05 -2.67
C LYS A 602 -29.06 42.06 -1.55
N LYS A 603 -27.90 42.72 -1.59
CA LYS A 603 -27.56 43.79 -0.64
C LYS A 603 -28.58 44.93 -0.70
N ASN A 604 -28.89 45.42 -1.90
CA ASN A 604 -29.87 46.51 -2.08
C ASN A 604 -31.30 46.10 -1.68
N LEU A 605 -31.70 44.84 -1.86
CA LEU A 605 -32.99 44.32 -1.37
C LEU A 605 -33.04 44.21 0.16
N GLY A 606 -31.95 43.76 0.79
CA GLY A 606 -31.83 43.71 2.26
C GLY A 606 -31.92 45.09 2.91
N THR A 607 -31.31 46.11 2.29
CA THR A 607 -31.39 47.50 2.78
C THR A 607 -32.80 48.10 2.63
N GLN A 608 -33.60 47.68 1.63
CA GLN A 608 -34.97 48.16 1.49
C GLN A 608 -35.95 47.58 2.52
N ASN A 609 -35.73 46.36 3.01
CA ASN A 609 -36.61 45.75 4.03
C ASN A 609 -36.39 46.33 5.44
N PHE A 610 -35.25 46.95 5.72
CA PHE A 610 -34.97 47.64 7.00
C PHE A 610 -35.26 49.16 6.96
N GLY A 611 -35.35 49.77 5.78
CA GLY A 611 -35.58 51.21 5.60
C GLY A 611 -37.05 51.66 5.63
N GLY A 612 -37.95 50.84 6.19
CA GLY A 612 -39.40 50.98 6.09
C GLY A 612 -40.14 51.37 7.36
N ILE A 613 -39.55 52.14 8.29
CA ILE A 613 -40.30 52.81 9.37
C ILE A 613 -40.16 54.31 9.19
N ARG A 614 -41.20 54.92 8.60
CA ARG A 614 -41.35 56.38 8.52
C ARG A 614 -41.64 56.90 9.93
N VAL A 615 -40.68 57.64 10.49
CA VAL A 615 -40.88 58.46 11.68
C VAL A 615 -41.91 59.54 11.38
N GLY A 616 -43.08 59.45 12.00
CA GLY A 616 -44.06 60.53 12.08
C GLY A 616 -43.91 61.26 13.41
N ASN A 617 -43.80 62.59 13.35
CA ASN A 617 -43.66 63.51 14.48
C ASN A 617 -44.86 63.48 15.46
N GLY A 618 -44.58 63.52 16.77
CA GLY A 618 -45.51 63.91 17.83
C GLY A 618 -45.12 63.34 19.21
N PRO A 619 -44.87 64.15 20.26
CA PRO A 619 -44.17 63.73 21.47
C PRO A 619 -45.11 63.30 22.60
N THR A 620 -44.70 62.29 23.37
CA THR A 620 -44.93 62.22 24.82
C THR A 620 -43.94 61.20 25.40
N GLU A 621 -43.06 61.70 26.27
CA GLU A 621 -42.29 60.92 27.22
C GLU A 621 -43.26 60.07 28.07
N ASP A 622 -42.89 58.83 28.40
CA ASP A 622 -43.46 57.93 29.44
C ASP A 622 -43.82 56.50 29.03
N GLN A 623 -43.35 55.98 27.89
CA GLN A 623 -43.33 54.52 27.65
C GLN A 623 -42.02 54.08 26.98
N ALA A 624 -40.92 54.34 27.69
CA ALA A 624 -39.63 53.73 27.43
C ALA A 624 -39.39 52.65 28.48
N GLU A 625 -40.07 51.51 28.36
CA GLU A 625 -39.62 50.22 28.92
C GLU A 625 -40.67 49.15 28.58
N ILE A 626 -40.16 47.95 28.20
CA ILE A 626 -40.92 46.71 28.00
C ILE A 626 -41.62 46.63 26.63
N ILE A 627 -40.91 46.11 25.63
CA ILE A 627 -41.31 44.93 24.81
C ILE A 627 -40.23 44.69 23.73
N GLN A 628 -39.61 43.51 23.82
CA GLN A 628 -38.93 42.77 22.74
C GLN A 628 -37.46 43.07 22.44
N HIS A 629 -36.60 42.83 23.44
CA HIS A 629 -35.17 42.57 23.25
C HIS A 629 -34.86 41.05 23.09
N ASP A 630 -35.86 40.21 22.76
CA ASP A 630 -35.76 38.76 23.01
C ASP A 630 -36.06 37.84 21.81
N GLN A 631 -36.09 38.34 20.56
CA GLN A 631 -36.30 37.47 19.38
C GLN A 631 -35.47 37.82 18.13
N LEU A 632 -34.43 38.66 18.24
CA LEU A 632 -33.61 39.02 17.05
C LEU A 632 -32.09 38.84 17.23
N SER A 633 -31.66 38.21 18.33
CA SER A 633 -30.25 37.93 18.61
C SER A 633 -29.83 36.48 18.34
N GLN A 634 -30.67 35.66 17.68
CA GLN A 634 -30.37 34.24 17.41
C GLN A 634 -30.21 33.88 15.92
N HIS A 635 -30.15 34.86 15.02
CA HIS A 635 -29.96 34.60 13.59
C HIS A 635 -28.78 35.32 12.93
N SER A 636 -27.83 35.82 13.71
CA SER A 636 -26.62 36.49 13.18
C SER A 636 -25.33 35.92 13.79
N GLU A 637 -25.20 34.60 13.73
CA GLU A 637 -23.90 33.92 13.69
C GLU A 637 -23.90 32.91 12.52
N ASP A 638 -24.54 33.27 11.40
CA ASP A 638 -24.17 32.64 10.14
C ASP A 638 -22.85 33.30 9.74
N ASP A 639 -21.78 32.50 9.66
CA ASP A 639 -20.51 32.85 9.01
C ASP A 639 -20.80 33.47 7.62
N GLU A 640 -20.97 34.79 7.57
CA GLU A 640 -20.90 35.56 6.35
C GLU A 640 -19.45 35.49 5.90
N HIS A 641 -19.12 34.46 5.12
CA HIS A 641 -17.97 34.54 4.24
C HIS A 641 -18.15 35.80 3.39
N GLU A 642 -17.43 36.85 3.77
CA GLU A 642 -17.38 38.13 3.08
C GLU A 642 -17.14 37.82 1.61
N PHE A 643 -18.09 38.20 0.73
CA PHE A 643 -17.98 37.87 -0.69
C PHE A 643 -16.79 38.62 -1.28
N ASN A 644 -15.63 37.97 -1.29
CA ASN A 644 -14.41 38.54 -1.84
C ASN A 644 -14.43 38.38 -3.36
N PHE A 645 -14.86 39.43 -4.05
CA PHE A 645 -14.85 39.48 -5.50
C PHE A 645 -13.46 39.19 -6.09
N GLY A 646 -12.40 39.61 -5.40
CA GLY A 646 -11.01 39.37 -5.81
C GLY A 646 -10.70 37.89 -5.90
N ASP A 647 -10.98 37.14 -4.83
CA ASP A 647 -10.67 35.70 -4.77
C ASP A 647 -11.48 34.90 -5.80
N VAL A 648 -12.76 35.22 -5.97
CA VAL A 648 -13.61 34.58 -6.98
C VAL A 648 -13.12 34.88 -8.40
N ALA A 649 -12.71 36.12 -8.66
CA ALA A 649 -12.19 36.52 -9.97
C ALA A 649 -10.86 35.84 -10.29
N VAL A 650 -9.93 35.77 -9.32
CA VAL A 650 -8.63 35.09 -9.49
C VAL A 650 -8.83 33.59 -9.71
N HIS A 651 -9.64 32.94 -8.89
CA HIS A 651 -9.92 31.50 -9.04
C HIS A 651 -10.56 31.19 -10.40
N GLN A 652 -11.52 32.01 -10.86
CA GLN A 652 -12.16 31.82 -12.16
C GLN A 652 -11.19 32.08 -13.33
N ALA A 653 -10.29 33.05 -13.20
CA ALA A 653 -9.25 33.31 -14.20
C ALA A 653 -8.28 32.12 -14.32
N ILE A 654 -7.79 31.59 -13.19
CA ILE A 654 -6.94 30.39 -13.15
C ILE A 654 -7.65 29.22 -13.83
N HIS A 655 -8.90 28.93 -13.43
CA HIS A 655 -9.69 27.85 -14.00
C HIS A 655 -9.86 27.98 -15.52
N THR A 656 -10.10 29.18 -16.03
CA THR A 656 -10.28 29.41 -17.47
C THR A 656 -8.98 29.20 -18.24
N ILE A 657 -7.85 29.71 -17.72
CA ILE A 657 -6.53 29.54 -18.35
C ILE A 657 -6.11 28.07 -18.34
N GLU A 658 -6.27 27.41 -17.18
CA GLU A 658 -5.97 25.99 -17.01
C GLU A 658 -6.83 25.12 -17.94
N TYR A 659 -8.14 25.41 -18.06
CA TYR A 659 -9.00 24.66 -18.97
C TYR A 659 -8.58 24.81 -20.43
N CYS A 660 -8.36 26.05 -20.91
CA CYS A 660 -8.01 26.30 -22.31
C CYS A 660 -6.66 25.67 -22.70
N LEU A 661 -5.62 25.90 -21.89
CA LEU A 661 -4.29 25.30 -22.12
C LEU A 661 -4.31 23.79 -21.91
N GLY A 662 -5.05 23.34 -20.89
CA GLY A 662 -5.26 21.93 -20.57
C GLY A 662 -5.96 21.17 -21.70
N CYS A 663 -6.94 21.75 -22.41
CA CYS A 663 -7.58 21.08 -23.54
C CYS A 663 -6.58 20.75 -24.67
N ILE A 664 -5.66 21.67 -24.97
CA ILE A 664 -4.63 21.47 -26.00
C ILE A 664 -3.61 20.43 -25.53
N SER A 665 -3.09 20.61 -24.31
CA SER A 665 -2.09 19.71 -23.71
C SER A 665 -2.63 18.28 -23.52
N ASN A 666 -3.87 18.14 -23.06
CA ASN A 666 -4.52 16.86 -22.83
C ASN A 666 -4.80 16.14 -24.15
N THR A 667 -5.23 16.84 -25.20
CA THR A 667 -5.42 16.23 -26.53
C THR A 667 -4.09 15.69 -27.09
N ALA A 668 -3.02 16.48 -27.01
CA ALA A 668 -1.69 16.04 -27.43
C ALA A 668 -1.18 14.87 -26.59
N SER A 669 -1.51 14.85 -25.30
CA SER A 669 -1.15 13.79 -24.36
C SER A 669 -1.72 12.41 -24.72
N TYR A 670 -2.86 12.34 -25.41
CA TYR A 670 -3.39 11.06 -25.91
C TYR A 670 -2.53 10.41 -27.01
N LEU A 671 -1.60 11.14 -27.62
CA LEU A 671 -0.61 10.56 -28.55
C LEU A 671 0.24 9.46 -27.89
N ARG A 672 0.31 9.40 -26.55
CA ARG A 672 0.92 8.29 -25.80
C ARG A 672 0.34 6.93 -26.18
N LEU A 673 -0.97 6.83 -26.42
CA LEU A 673 -1.62 5.58 -26.84
C LEU A 673 -1.02 5.06 -28.15
N TRP A 674 -0.74 5.97 -29.08
CA TRP A 674 -0.06 5.64 -30.32
C TRP A 674 1.40 5.27 -30.08
N ALA A 675 2.17 6.11 -29.38
CA ALA A 675 3.60 5.89 -29.17
C ALA A 675 3.88 4.54 -28.48
N LEU A 676 3.13 4.21 -27.44
CA LEU A 676 3.31 2.98 -26.68
C LEU A 676 2.84 1.74 -27.46
N SER A 677 1.71 1.83 -28.17
CA SER A 677 1.26 0.72 -29.03
C SER A 677 2.16 0.49 -30.24
N LEU A 678 2.92 1.50 -30.69
CA LEU A 678 3.96 1.35 -31.72
C LEU A 678 5.21 0.70 -31.12
N ALA A 679 5.69 1.19 -29.97
CA ALA A 679 6.84 0.63 -29.28
C ALA A 679 6.64 -0.86 -28.95
N HIS A 680 5.48 -1.24 -28.40
CA HIS A 680 5.16 -2.63 -28.09
C HIS A 680 5.17 -3.54 -29.33
N ALA A 681 4.59 -3.09 -30.44
CA ALA A 681 4.58 -3.86 -31.68
C ALA A 681 5.99 -4.02 -32.28
N GLN A 682 6.81 -2.96 -32.24
CA GLN A 682 8.19 -3.00 -32.74
C GLN A 682 9.10 -3.84 -31.86
N LEU A 683 8.97 -3.75 -30.54
CA LEU A 683 9.75 -4.57 -29.61
C LEU A 683 9.41 -6.06 -29.77
N SER A 684 8.12 -6.38 -29.97
CA SER A 684 7.67 -7.75 -30.26
C SER A 684 8.24 -8.29 -31.57
N GLU A 685 8.29 -7.45 -32.61
CA GLU A 685 8.89 -7.82 -33.90
C GLU A 685 10.41 -8.04 -33.81
N VAL A 686 11.13 -7.19 -33.08
CA VAL A 686 12.57 -7.34 -32.86
C VAL A 686 12.86 -8.62 -32.06
N LEU A 687 12.06 -8.90 -31.02
CA LEU A 687 12.22 -10.12 -30.24
C LEU A 687 11.98 -11.38 -31.10
N TRP A 688 10.96 -11.36 -31.96
CA TRP A 688 10.68 -12.46 -32.88
C TRP A 688 11.80 -12.66 -33.92
N THR A 689 12.26 -11.58 -34.54
CA THR A 689 13.28 -11.63 -35.60
C THR A 689 14.67 -11.98 -35.09
N MET A 690 15.05 -11.53 -33.89
CA MET A 690 16.37 -11.82 -33.33
C MET A 690 16.46 -13.18 -32.64
N VAL A 691 15.36 -13.66 -32.03
CA VAL A 691 15.37 -14.91 -31.24
C VAL A 691 14.75 -16.07 -32.02
N MET A 692 13.48 -15.94 -32.42
CA MET A 692 12.74 -17.06 -33.03
C MET A 692 13.23 -17.37 -34.45
N HIS A 693 13.55 -16.35 -35.27
CA HIS A 693 14.05 -16.59 -36.63
C HIS A 693 15.36 -17.39 -36.65
N LEU A 694 16.25 -17.17 -35.68
CA LEU A 694 17.50 -17.94 -35.55
C LEU A 694 17.21 -19.42 -35.24
N GLY A 695 16.24 -19.68 -34.36
CA GLY A 695 15.82 -21.06 -34.02
C GLY A 695 15.19 -21.82 -35.18
N LEU A 696 14.49 -21.14 -36.08
CA LEU A 696 13.81 -21.75 -37.24
C LEU A 696 14.75 -22.04 -38.44
N SER A 697 16.00 -21.58 -38.42
CA SER A 697 16.94 -21.72 -39.54
C SER A 697 17.45 -23.16 -39.75
N SER A 698 17.45 -23.99 -38.70
CA SER A 698 18.01 -25.35 -38.75
C SER A 698 16.94 -26.44 -38.87
N ARG A 699 17.05 -27.29 -39.91
CA ARG A 699 16.08 -28.37 -40.21
C ARG A 699 16.52 -29.77 -39.70
N SER A 700 17.51 -29.81 -38.81
CA SER A 700 18.10 -31.04 -38.23
C SER A 700 17.39 -31.46 -36.93
N PHE A 701 17.50 -32.74 -36.53
CA PHE A 701 17.06 -33.21 -35.21
C PHE A 701 17.75 -32.45 -34.06
N GLY A 702 19.03 -32.09 -34.21
CA GLY A 702 19.71 -31.19 -33.28
C GLY A 702 19.12 -29.77 -33.26
N GLY A 703 18.53 -29.35 -34.39
CA GLY A 703 17.77 -28.11 -34.52
C GLY A 703 16.48 -28.09 -33.70
N PHE A 704 15.82 -29.24 -33.51
CA PHE A 704 14.64 -29.34 -32.65
C PHE A 704 14.96 -29.11 -31.16
N VAL A 705 16.08 -29.66 -30.69
CA VAL A 705 16.56 -29.44 -29.32
C VAL A 705 16.98 -27.97 -29.13
N ALA A 706 17.72 -27.41 -30.10
CA ALA A 706 18.10 -26.00 -30.08
C ALA A 706 16.87 -25.08 -30.11
N LEU A 707 15.86 -25.38 -30.92
CA LEU A 707 14.60 -24.64 -30.99
C LEU A 707 13.86 -24.66 -29.65
N SER A 708 13.86 -25.78 -28.93
CA SER A 708 13.20 -25.89 -27.61
C SER A 708 13.87 -24.99 -26.58
N ILE A 709 15.20 -24.91 -26.57
CA ILE A 709 15.96 -24.01 -25.68
C ILE A 709 15.74 -22.54 -26.06
N ILE A 710 15.80 -22.22 -27.35
CA ILE A 710 15.58 -20.86 -27.87
C ILE A 710 14.14 -20.40 -27.59
N PHE A 711 13.15 -21.29 -27.72
CA PHE A 711 11.76 -20.99 -27.36
C PHE A 711 11.60 -20.73 -25.86
N GLY A 712 12.29 -21.50 -25.00
CA GLY A 712 12.34 -21.23 -23.56
C GLY A 712 12.87 -19.82 -23.25
N ALA A 713 13.97 -19.43 -23.91
CA ALA A 713 14.52 -18.07 -23.78
C ALA A 713 13.55 -17.00 -24.31
N PHE A 714 12.91 -17.24 -25.46
CA PHE A 714 11.90 -16.35 -26.03
C PHE A 714 10.70 -16.16 -25.09
N ALA A 715 10.21 -17.24 -24.49
CA ALA A 715 9.08 -17.20 -23.54
C ALA A 715 9.43 -16.39 -22.29
N VAL A 716 10.60 -16.61 -21.70
CA VAL A 716 11.06 -15.84 -20.52
C VAL A 716 11.22 -14.36 -20.85
N LEU A 717 11.86 -14.02 -21.96
CA LEU A 717 12.02 -12.62 -22.39
C LEU A 717 10.67 -11.95 -22.69
N THR A 718 9.74 -12.68 -23.31
CA THR A 718 8.38 -12.18 -23.58
C THR A 718 7.63 -11.89 -22.28
N VAL A 719 7.70 -12.78 -21.29
CA VAL A 719 7.03 -12.56 -19.99
C VAL A 719 7.65 -11.37 -19.26
N CYS A 720 8.98 -11.33 -19.12
CA CYS A 720 9.64 -10.28 -18.35
C CYS A 720 9.54 -8.90 -19.01
N ILE A 721 9.82 -8.80 -20.31
CA ILE A 721 9.93 -7.52 -21.00
C ILE A 721 8.57 -7.09 -21.54
N LEU A 722 7.91 -7.93 -22.35
CA LEU A 722 6.69 -7.53 -23.07
C LEU A 722 5.43 -7.56 -22.19
N LEU A 723 5.30 -8.54 -21.29
CA LEU A 723 4.11 -8.64 -20.43
C LEU A 723 4.24 -7.86 -19.13
N ILE A 724 5.36 -7.98 -18.40
CA ILE A 724 5.52 -7.31 -17.11
C ILE A 724 5.94 -5.85 -17.29
N MET A 725 7.12 -5.58 -17.87
CA MET A 725 7.64 -4.21 -17.93
C MET A 725 6.79 -3.29 -18.82
N GLU A 726 6.57 -3.68 -20.07
CA GLU A 726 5.75 -2.90 -21.02
C GLU A 726 4.27 -2.87 -20.60
N GLY A 727 3.73 -3.99 -20.09
CA GLY A 727 2.35 -4.03 -19.58
C GLY A 727 2.12 -3.11 -18.39
N LEU A 728 3.06 -3.04 -17.44
CA LEU A 728 3.00 -2.11 -16.31
C LEU A 728 3.13 -0.65 -16.77
N SER A 729 4.04 -0.37 -17.72
CA SER A 729 4.18 0.96 -18.34
C SER A 729 2.86 1.41 -18.99
N ALA A 730 2.23 0.53 -19.78
CA ALA A 730 0.93 0.78 -20.41
C ALA A 730 -0.18 1.01 -19.39
N PHE A 731 -0.19 0.22 -18.32
CA PHE A 731 -1.13 0.38 -17.24
C PHE A 731 -1.00 1.75 -16.54
N LEU A 732 0.22 2.18 -16.20
CA LEU A 732 0.46 3.47 -15.55
C LEU A 732 0.11 4.65 -16.46
N HIS A 733 0.40 4.55 -17.75
CA HIS A 733 -0.01 5.56 -18.73
C HIS A 733 -1.53 5.64 -18.89
N ALA A 734 -2.22 4.51 -18.90
CA ALA A 734 -3.68 4.47 -18.90
C ALA A 734 -4.25 5.10 -17.62
N LEU A 735 -3.73 4.75 -16.45
CA LEU A 735 -4.15 5.32 -15.17
C LEU A 735 -3.93 6.84 -15.12
N ARG A 736 -2.78 7.32 -15.61
CA ARG A 736 -2.53 8.76 -15.77
C ARG A 736 -3.61 9.43 -16.61
N LEU A 737 -3.94 8.86 -17.78
CA LEU A 737 -5.00 9.38 -18.67
C LEU A 737 -6.35 9.50 -17.96
N HIS A 738 -6.64 8.61 -17.01
CA HIS A 738 -7.86 8.68 -16.22
C HIS A 738 -7.79 9.77 -15.14
N TRP A 739 -6.68 9.90 -14.42
CA TRP A 739 -6.53 10.88 -13.34
C TRP A 739 -6.40 12.32 -13.84
N VAL A 740 -5.51 12.58 -14.79
CA VAL A 740 -5.18 13.95 -15.20
C VAL A 740 -6.09 14.43 -16.32
N GLU A 741 -6.40 13.59 -17.31
CA GLU A 741 -7.14 14.00 -18.50
C GLU A 741 -8.67 13.80 -18.37
N PHE A 742 -9.13 12.72 -17.72
CA PHE A 742 -10.55 12.43 -17.55
C PHE A 742 -11.15 13.01 -16.25
N GLN A 743 -10.59 12.69 -15.08
CA GLN A 743 -11.16 13.10 -13.78
C GLN A 743 -11.09 14.62 -13.56
N ASN A 744 -10.04 15.29 -14.03
CA ASN A 744 -9.89 16.75 -13.91
C ASN A 744 -11.06 17.55 -14.53
N LYS A 745 -11.93 16.92 -15.34
CA LYS A 745 -13.07 17.59 -15.97
C LYS A 745 -14.34 17.62 -15.11
N PHE A 746 -14.50 16.72 -14.14
CA PHE A 746 -15.74 16.63 -13.36
C PHE A 746 -15.52 16.33 -11.86
N TYR A 747 -14.35 15.83 -11.48
CA TYR A 747 -14.04 15.41 -10.12
C TYR A 747 -13.22 16.49 -9.41
N VAL A 748 -13.81 17.13 -8.40
CA VAL A 748 -13.22 18.28 -7.68
C VAL A 748 -12.40 17.84 -6.45
N GLY A 749 -12.58 16.61 -5.96
CA GLY A 749 -11.70 15.98 -4.96
C GLY A 749 -11.74 16.51 -3.51
N GLN A 750 -12.73 17.30 -3.12
CA GLN A 750 -12.79 17.97 -1.79
C GLN A 750 -13.61 17.21 -0.71
N GLY A 751 -13.62 15.88 -0.74
CA GLY A 751 -14.40 15.05 0.19
C GLY A 751 -13.54 14.29 1.21
N PHE A 752 -14.16 13.81 2.29
CA PHE A 752 -13.55 12.87 3.22
C PHE A 752 -14.20 11.49 3.07
N LYS A 753 -13.36 10.44 3.12
CA LYS A 753 -13.81 9.06 2.97
C LYS A 753 -14.63 8.63 4.18
N PHE A 754 -15.76 7.96 3.94
CA PHE A 754 -16.52 7.33 5.00
C PHE A 754 -15.73 6.14 5.57
N LEU A 755 -15.36 6.24 6.84
CA LEU A 755 -14.71 5.19 7.61
C LEU A 755 -15.64 4.83 8.77
N PRO A 756 -16.55 3.85 8.58
CA PRO A 756 -17.43 3.45 9.64
C PRO A 756 -16.65 2.73 10.75
N PHE A 757 -17.14 2.88 11.97
CA PHE A 757 -16.67 2.15 13.13
C PHE A 757 -17.05 0.68 13.01
N THR A 758 -16.12 -0.16 12.53
CA THR A 758 -16.34 -1.62 12.35
C THR A 758 -15.23 -2.43 13.00
N PHE A 759 -15.59 -3.54 13.66
CA PHE A 759 -14.57 -4.41 14.26
C PHE A 759 -13.68 -5.13 13.24
N GLU A 760 -14.18 -5.39 12.03
CA GLU A 760 -13.41 -6.04 10.96
C GLU A 760 -12.20 -5.19 10.52
N SER A 761 -12.39 -3.88 10.36
CA SER A 761 -11.27 -2.97 10.06
C SER A 761 -10.20 -2.88 11.16
N ILE A 762 -10.61 -3.08 12.41
CA ILE A 762 -9.74 -3.00 13.60
C ILE A 762 -8.94 -4.29 13.76
N LEU A 763 -9.53 -5.43 13.40
CA LEU A 763 -8.86 -6.73 13.39
C LEU A 763 -7.74 -6.79 12.36
N GLU A 764 -7.94 -6.16 11.20
CA GLU A 764 -6.92 -6.02 10.16
C GLU A 764 -5.85 -4.95 10.47
N GLY A 765 -6.01 -4.17 11.55
CA GLY A 765 -5.06 -3.12 11.96
C GLY A 765 -5.11 -1.83 11.15
N ARG A 766 -6.19 -1.58 10.38
CA ARG A 766 -6.32 -0.39 9.50
C ARG A 766 -6.70 0.91 10.23
N PHE A 767 -6.91 0.88 11.54
CA PHE A 767 -7.36 2.02 12.33
C PHE A 767 -6.20 2.75 13.05
N GLU A 768 -4.95 2.31 12.88
CA GLU A 768 -3.78 2.93 13.52
C GLU A 768 -3.14 4.08 12.71
N ASP A 769 -3.68 4.44 11.53
CA ASP A 769 -3.21 5.56 10.70
C ASP A 769 -4.17 6.77 10.68
#